data_AF-A0AA37WIP4-F1
#
_entry.id   AF-A0AA37WIP4-F1
#
_cell.length_a   1.000
_cell.length_b   1.000
_cell.length_c   1.000
_cell.angle_alpha   90.00
_cell.angle_beta   90.00
_cell.angle_gamma   90.00
#
_symmetry.space_group_name_H-M   'P 1'
#
loop_
_entity.id
_entity.type
_entity.pdbx_description
1 polymer ?
#
loop_
_entity_poly.entity_id
_entity_poly.type
_entity_poly.pdbx_seq_one_letter_code
_entity_poly.pdbx_strand_id
1 'polypeptide(L)'
;MRTTSATKIFAVLLTLAAVLIAVAIIVPINGQAGDGLYRFLGRFHVLILHFPITLLLLAPFIWLLSRTKRFSHYQSIVLPLWWLGSLSAAATVTMGLLLAANEGFTFEEVQQHMIAGLSVALIAFICTGIANYLDSNNTTINKKLKLLPAAASAVLVTSIFVAAHAGGNLVHGETYLTRFSPEPLRTWLSTPSQQLELSSVTDQHYVSDVRPLLKKYCFDCHGADTQKGNVQLDNLDPDFVGGVDASHWHSALDMINSGEMPPKKKLQPTDDERREIVAWMTKGIRLAKEAKKGDSQYVMRRLTKDQYTNTLQDLLGVAVDFGAELPDDPMSTMGFSNSGELLQSSTLHLESFETIARVALEKAINSTEKPKVHHYRMYFGDKIGLGEKNTLSAGYLDTPLHQHNFKIETMNDAQHLSSTKKFFSASLRGSDQRRFSVLEDSISLYSAKPHKETTIAGQYGAWHGPSPNLAMQIKDQYPREGDFVVRVKASKGNGFTKLKDALTAIPPNKPIATLEKGQLNQTLQFGELARVPAPASKFTGLDGLVYDKASGTITNSNEGKDVSLSGPIVLEDLKSHLYQIDLLHPELPPNTESTFTLTIRPYKPMTITLKPTGQAPTGELVVSSIAIGYISKPWHHTLIKGDKYFPGFNQFVFTKLDDAHPIATSFPKQYFDNPIDNDATPVLIPYLGTRTDDGMDYKTFSQAVDVSNTETGQVYEFKGRLENLPVPYHGTQGDHITSSSLKIGVWNDDKIKSETQNGSVINVEYIEFEAPYFDQWPTTQHQRIFIPSSHPKGSEAYAKEVISTFAQRAFRRAVSDDDISHFMALWHDIKDDFDSFEEGIKETLVAVLSSPNFLFLVEPQRNETEIASRQEQTSLISNVKSLFMVNSAHASQSTQSIDEYALANRLSYFLWNSPPDEELLHLAANNQLSSQLEAQLQRMLKDEEKLMRFIKVFSKEWLRLDRQQMQSVDVDTYPDYTRFVKHDMQQETLQFMRLLMQDNLSALNIIDSDFAMLNQNLAEFYGIPNVKGRHFRPVSLTSNKPSPERMRGGLLSQGAFLTGHGDGVHSHPVKRAVWVKQKILGDEPPPPPPNVPDLDPETPGFEKLTLKQQLEMHRDKESCRDCHAKIDPFGVVFENYDAVGRYRAAYKKLPIDASSILPDGTNVNGISDIKTYLMKQQGDEVVRSLLKHLFSYALGKDVSFHDDEEIDSILQAVKNNEYRMQSILFHIISSPSFLNTQGANS
;
A
#
# COMPACT_ATOMS: atom_id res chain seq x y z
N MET A 1 0.43 -27.22 87.78
CA MET A 1 0.33 -28.26 86.73
C MET A 1 0.60 -27.76 85.29
N ARG A 2 1.10 -26.54 85.03
CA ARG A 2 1.28 -26.02 83.65
C ARG A 2 2.71 -25.97 83.10
N THR A 3 3.76 -26.26 83.87
CA THR A 3 5.16 -26.15 83.41
C THR A 3 5.75 -27.45 82.86
N THR A 4 5.17 -28.62 83.16
CA THR A 4 5.65 -29.93 82.67
C THR A 4 5.15 -30.30 81.27
N SER A 5 4.27 -29.50 80.67
CA SER A 5 3.69 -29.74 79.33
C SER A 5 4.54 -29.16 78.20
N ALA A 6 5.09 -27.95 78.36
CA ALA A 6 5.79 -27.24 77.29
C ALA A 6 7.11 -27.91 76.86
N THR A 7 7.89 -28.45 77.80
CA THR A 7 9.12 -29.20 77.51
C THR A 7 8.87 -30.52 76.79
N LYS A 8 7.77 -31.21 77.11
CA LYS A 8 7.36 -32.44 76.40
C LYS A 8 6.96 -32.13 74.96
N ILE A 9 6.20 -31.05 74.74
CA ILE A 9 5.80 -30.61 73.39
C ILE A 9 7.01 -30.18 72.56
N PHE A 10 7.97 -29.47 73.16
CA PHE A 10 9.23 -29.12 72.49
C PHE A 10 10.03 -30.36 72.06
N ALA A 11 10.09 -31.40 72.91
CA ALA A 11 10.74 -32.67 72.56
C ALA A 11 10.00 -33.45 71.46
N VAL A 12 8.66 -33.40 71.43
CA VAL A 12 7.83 -34.00 70.36
C VAL A 12 8.08 -33.32 69.00
N LEU A 13 8.23 -31.99 69.00
CA LEU A 13 8.55 -31.25 67.78
C LEU A 13 9.95 -31.57 67.23
N LEU A 14 10.92 -31.72 68.13
CA LEU A 14 12.30 -32.09 67.77
C LEU A 14 12.39 -33.53 67.23
N THR A 15 11.56 -34.44 67.75
CA THR A 15 11.46 -35.82 67.23
C THR A 15 10.76 -35.88 65.88
N LEU A 16 9.70 -35.11 65.64
CA LEU A 16 9.06 -35.01 64.31
C LEU A 16 10.02 -34.44 63.25
N ALA A 17 10.81 -33.43 63.62
CA ALA A 17 11.86 -32.89 62.75
C ALA A 17 12.94 -33.93 62.41
N ALA A 18 13.36 -34.75 63.37
CA ALA A 18 14.32 -35.83 63.14
C ALA A 18 13.75 -36.95 62.24
N VAL A 19 12.45 -37.24 62.34
CA VAL A 19 11.76 -38.21 61.48
C VAL A 19 11.74 -37.75 60.02
N LEU A 20 11.48 -36.46 59.76
CA LEU A 20 11.53 -35.90 58.40
C LEU A 20 12.91 -36.01 57.76
N ILE A 21 13.97 -35.80 58.56
CA ILE A 21 15.36 -35.96 58.11
C ILE A 21 15.65 -37.44 57.79
N ALA A 22 15.20 -38.37 58.63
CA ALA A 22 15.39 -39.79 58.40
C ALA A 22 14.66 -40.26 57.12
N VAL A 23 13.44 -39.78 56.86
CA VAL A 23 12.70 -40.09 55.63
C VAL A 23 13.44 -39.56 54.39
N ALA A 24 13.97 -38.34 54.45
CA ALA A 24 14.74 -37.75 53.35
C ALA A 24 16.02 -38.51 53.00
N ILE A 25 16.62 -39.22 53.96
CA ILE A 25 17.84 -40.02 53.75
C ILE A 25 17.51 -41.41 53.17
N ILE A 26 16.33 -41.95 53.45
CA ILE A 26 15.94 -43.35 53.11
C ILE A 26 15.31 -43.45 51.71
N VAL A 27 14.67 -42.40 51.20
CA VAL A 27 13.96 -42.45 49.90
C VAL A 27 14.96 -42.35 48.73
N PRO A 28 15.10 -43.39 47.88
CA PRO A 28 16.05 -43.37 46.77
C PRO A 28 15.56 -42.45 45.64
N ILE A 29 16.38 -41.46 45.28
CA ILE A 29 16.12 -40.50 44.19
C ILE A 29 16.73 -41.05 42.89
N ASN A 30 16.10 -42.08 42.33
CA ASN A 30 16.57 -42.74 41.11
C ASN A 30 15.59 -42.59 39.92
N GLY A 31 14.52 -41.81 40.08
CA GLY A 31 13.50 -41.59 39.05
C GLY A 31 12.66 -42.83 38.71
N GLN A 32 12.77 -43.91 39.49
CA GLN A 32 12.15 -45.21 39.21
C GLN A 32 11.31 -45.74 40.38
N ALA A 33 11.13 -44.97 41.46
CA ALA A 33 10.54 -45.47 42.70
C ALA A 33 9.01 -45.24 42.80
N GLY A 34 8.22 -46.08 42.13
CA GLY A 34 6.82 -46.37 42.55
C GLY A 34 5.69 -46.21 41.53
N ASP A 35 4.56 -46.86 41.84
CA ASP A 35 3.32 -46.91 41.06
C ASP A 35 2.56 -45.58 41.02
N GLY A 36 1.66 -45.43 40.04
CA GLY A 36 0.99 -44.18 39.65
C GLY A 36 0.33 -43.35 40.77
N LEU A 37 -0.08 -43.97 41.89
CA LEU A 37 -0.64 -43.23 43.03
C LEU A 37 0.41 -42.33 43.72
N TYR A 38 1.64 -42.80 43.89
CA TYR A 38 2.71 -42.00 44.49
C TYR A 38 3.13 -40.85 43.56
N ARG A 39 3.11 -41.08 42.24
CA ARG A 39 3.33 -40.04 41.23
C ARG A 39 2.24 -38.98 41.25
N PHE A 40 0.98 -39.42 41.35
CA PHE A 40 -0.17 -38.53 41.48
C PHE A 40 -0.06 -37.65 42.73
N LEU A 41 0.20 -38.25 43.90
CA LEU A 41 0.32 -37.52 45.16
C LEU A 41 1.53 -36.56 45.19
N GLY A 42 2.66 -36.94 44.59
CA GLY A 42 3.84 -36.08 44.50
C GLY A 42 3.56 -34.77 43.73
N ARG A 43 2.76 -34.83 42.67
CA ARG A 43 2.42 -33.64 41.84
C ARG A 43 1.58 -32.59 42.57
N PHE A 44 0.96 -32.92 43.70
CA PHE A 44 0.29 -31.95 44.58
C PHE A 44 1.24 -31.06 45.39
N HIS A 45 2.55 -31.35 45.37
CA HIS A 45 3.57 -30.50 46.00
C HIS A 45 3.41 -29.01 45.61
N VAL A 46 3.17 -28.73 44.33
CA VAL A 46 3.01 -27.37 43.78
C VAL A 46 1.74 -26.68 44.30
N LEU A 47 0.66 -27.45 44.43
CA LEU A 47 -0.60 -26.93 44.95
C LEU A 47 -0.49 -26.58 46.44
N ILE A 48 0.16 -27.45 47.22
CA ILE A 48 0.17 -27.34 48.67
C ILE A 48 1.27 -26.40 49.17
N LEU A 49 2.38 -26.18 48.43
CA LEU A 49 3.53 -25.38 48.89
C LEU A 49 3.19 -23.94 49.27
N HIS A 50 2.15 -23.35 48.68
CA HIS A 50 1.75 -21.97 48.98
C HIS A 50 1.23 -21.84 50.42
N PHE A 51 0.57 -22.88 50.92
CA PHE A 51 -0.04 -22.90 52.25
C PHE A 51 0.98 -22.75 53.40
N PRO A 52 2.04 -23.57 53.51
CA PRO A 52 3.08 -23.36 54.53
C PRO A 52 3.84 -22.06 54.34
N ILE A 53 4.13 -21.65 53.10
CA ILE A 53 4.86 -20.39 52.84
C ILE A 53 4.08 -19.21 53.43
N THR A 54 2.80 -19.09 53.09
CA THR A 54 1.96 -18.01 53.62
C THR A 54 1.88 -18.05 55.14
N LEU A 55 1.65 -19.22 55.74
CA LEU A 55 1.54 -19.35 57.20
C LEU A 55 2.84 -19.05 57.93
N LEU A 56 3.99 -19.49 57.40
CA LEU A 56 5.31 -19.31 58.00
C LEU A 56 5.88 -17.90 57.79
N LEU A 57 5.40 -17.14 56.81
CA LEU A 57 5.67 -15.71 56.67
C LEU A 57 4.73 -14.86 57.54
N LEU A 58 3.47 -15.27 57.67
CA LEU A 58 2.46 -14.55 58.46
C LEU A 58 2.68 -14.67 59.97
N ALA A 59 3.06 -15.84 60.46
CA ALA A 59 3.31 -16.09 61.88
C ALA A 59 4.35 -15.14 62.52
N PRO A 60 5.54 -14.89 61.93
CA PRO A 60 6.51 -13.94 62.47
C PRO A 60 6.07 -12.49 62.33
N PHE A 61 5.34 -12.16 61.25
CA PHE A 61 4.80 -10.81 61.05
C PHE A 61 3.74 -10.45 62.10
N ILE A 62 2.76 -11.35 62.34
CA ILE A 62 1.75 -11.17 63.37
C ILE A 62 2.38 -11.17 64.77
N TRP A 63 3.39 -12.00 65.01
CA TRP A 63 4.15 -11.97 66.26
C TRP A 63 4.79 -10.60 66.50
N LEU A 64 5.41 -10.00 65.48
CA LEU A 64 6.00 -8.66 65.57
C LEU A 64 4.94 -7.58 65.81
N LEU A 65 3.82 -7.62 65.08
CA LEU A 65 2.71 -6.68 65.27
C LEU A 65 2.13 -6.75 66.69
N SER A 66 1.98 -7.97 67.22
CA SER A 66 1.43 -8.20 68.56
C SER A 66 2.27 -7.61 69.70
N ARG A 67 3.52 -7.19 69.43
CA ARG A 67 4.36 -6.47 70.39
C ARG A 67 3.91 -5.04 70.63
N THR A 68 3.16 -4.45 69.71
CA THR A 68 2.62 -3.10 69.86
C THR A 68 1.33 -3.13 70.67
N LYS A 69 1.11 -2.16 71.56
CA LYS A 69 -0.10 -2.10 72.41
C LYS A 69 -1.42 -2.12 71.62
N ARG A 70 -1.39 -1.64 70.37
CA ARG A 70 -2.57 -1.56 69.48
C ARG A 70 -3.03 -2.91 68.95
N PHE A 71 -2.14 -3.91 68.92
CA PHE A 71 -2.35 -5.18 68.23
C PHE A 71 -2.07 -6.40 69.13
N SER A 72 -2.00 -6.19 70.44
CA SER A 72 -1.69 -7.25 71.42
C SER A 72 -2.73 -8.38 71.46
N HIS A 73 -3.97 -8.13 71.03
CA HIS A 73 -5.02 -9.15 70.93
C HIS A 73 -4.71 -10.24 69.90
N TYR A 74 -3.84 -9.98 68.92
CA TYR A 74 -3.40 -10.99 67.96
C TYR A 74 -2.35 -11.97 68.51
N GLN A 75 -1.86 -11.78 69.75
CA GLN A 75 -0.85 -12.68 70.31
C GLN A 75 -1.35 -14.13 70.44
N SER A 76 -2.67 -14.33 70.62
CA SER A 76 -3.30 -15.65 70.76
C SER A 76 -3.28 -16.49 69.47
N ILE A 77 -3.18 -15.88 68.29
CA ILE A 77 -3.20 -16.60 66.99
C ILE A 77 -1.81 -16.98 66.49
N VAL A 78 -0.75 -16.37 67.05
CA VAL A 78 0.63 -16.57 66.59
C VAL A 78 1.06 -18.03 66.71
N LEU A 79 0.83 -18.66 67.86
CA LEU A 79 1.24 -20.05 68.10
C LEU A 79 0.47 -21.05 67.20
N PRO A 80 -0.87 -20.95 67.03
CA PRO A 80 -1.60 -21.73 66.03
C PRO A 80 -1.04 -21.62 64.61
N LEU A 81 -0.65 -20.42 64.17
CA LEU A 81 -0.07 -20.23 62.82
C LEU A 81 1.28 -20.93 62.67
N TRP A 82 2.13 -20.88 63.70
CA TRP A 82 3.40 -21.62 63.72
C TRP A 82 3.19 -23.14 63.67
N TRP A 83 2.13 -23.67 64.28
CA TRP A 83 1.82 -25.10 64.22
C TRP A 83 1.30 -25.52 62.85
N LEU A 84 0.33 -24.79 62.31
CA LEU A 84 -0.24 -25.06 60.99
C LEU A 84 0.81 -24.91 59.89
N GLY A 85 1.65 -23.89 59.97
CA GLY A 85 2.75 -23.67 59.02
C GLY A 85 3.77 -24.80 59.02
N SER A 86 4.22 -25.26 60.20
CA SER A 86 5.23 -26.32 60.29
C SER A 86 4.69 -27.70 59.86
N LEU A 87 3.43 -28.01 60.19
CA LEU A 87 2.80 -29.26 59.75
C LEU A 87 2.55 -29.30 58.24
N SER A 88 2.11 -28.17 57.67
CA SER A 88 1.93 -28.08 56.21
C SER A 88 3.26 -28.06 55.46
N ALA A 89 4.33 -27.52 56.04
CA ALA A 89 5.68 -27.58 55.47
C ALA A 89 6.20 -29.02 55.42
N ALA A 90 5.96 -29.80 56.47
CA ALA A 90 6.27 -31.23 56.50
C ALA A 90 5.55 -32.01 55.40
N ALA A 91 4.24 -31.77 55.24
CA ALA A 91 3.43 -32.40 54.19
C ALA A 91 3.93 -32.04 52.79
N THR A 92 4.24 -30.76 52.58
CA THR A 92 4.77 -30.23 51.32
C THR A 92 6.11 -30.87 50.96
N VAL A 93 7.06 -30.94 51.91
CA VAL A 93 8.36 -31.58 51.69
C VAL A 93 8.21 -33.07 51.41
N THR A 94 7.30 -33.75 52.10
CA THR A 94 7.03 -35.18 51.85
C THR A 94 6.52 -35.42 50.43
N MET A 95 5.59 -34.58 49.93
CA MET A 95 5.12 -34.66 48.54
C MET A 95 6.20 -34.27 47.53
N GLY A 96 7.06 -33.29 47.86
CA GLY A 96 8.20 -32.90 47.03
C GLY A 96 9.23 -34.01 46.90
N LEU A 97 9.50 -34.75 47.98
CA LEU A 97 10.35 -35.94 47.96
C LEU A 97 9.72 -37.07 47.12
N LEU A 98 8.40 -37.28 47.21
CA LEU A 98 7.69 -38.22 46.35
C LEU A 98 7.74 -37.82 44.87
N LEU A 99 7.67 -36.52 44.57
CA LEU A 99 7.79 -35.98 43.22
C LEU A 99 9.20 -36.19 42.66
N ALA A 100 10.23 -35.82 43.43
CA ALA A 100 11.64 -35.97 43.05
C ALA A 100 12.06 -37.44 42.89
N ALA A 101 11.51 -38.37 43.68
CA ALA A 101 11.81 -39.80 43.56
C ALA A 101 11.20 -40.45 42.31
N ASN A 102 10.18 -39.82 41.71
CA ASN A 102 9.36 -40.40 40.64
C ASN A 102 9.51 -39.74 39.26
N GLU A 103 10.07 -38.53 39.20
CA GLU A 103 10.25 -37.80 37.95
C GLU A 103 11.74 -37.56 37.67
N GLY A 104 12.16 -37.84 36.43
CA GLY A 104 13.56 -37.86 35.99
C GLY A 104 14.15 -36.48 35.79
N PHE A 105 14.11 -35.63 36.82
CA PHE A 105 14.71 -34.30 36.78
C PHE A 105 16.25 -34.34 36.81
N THR A 106 16.89 -33.25 36.40
CA THR A 106 18.34 -33.04 36.48
C THR A 106 18.80 -33.05 37.95
N PHE A 107 19.86 -33.81 38.25
CA PHE A 107 20.24 -34.16 39.62
C PHE A 107 20.60 -32.94 40.49
N GLU A 108 21.24 -31.92 39.91
CA GLU A 108 21.85 -30.83 40.68
C GLU A 108 20.83 -29.76 41.15
N GLU A 109 19.91 -29.34 40.29
CA GLU A 109 18.91 -28.30 40.61
C GLU A 109 17.84 -28.83 41.58
N VAL A 110 17.38 -30.07 41.36
CA VAL A 110 16.41 -30.71 42.26
C VAL A 110 17.02 -31.01 43.62
N GLN A 111 18.30 -31.37 43.68
CA GLN A 111 18.97 -31.59 44.97
C GLN A 111 19.09 -30.28 45.77
N GLN A 112 19.42 -29.16 45.13
CA GLN A 112 19.48 -27.85 45.79
C GLN A 112 18.09 -27.40 46.29
N HIS A 113 17.05 -27.51 45.46
CA HIS A 113 15.68 -27.18 45.84
C HIS A 113 15.16 -28.06 46.98
N MET A 114 15.45 -29.37 46.92
CA MET A 114 15.06 -30.34 47.94
C MET A 114 15.73 -30.04 49.30
N ILE A 115 17.04 -29.76 49.31
CA ILE A 115 17.77 -29.41 50.53
C ILE A 115 17.21 -28.10 51.12
N ALA A 116 16.92 -27.10 50.28
CA ALA A 116 16.31 -25.86 50.72
C ALA A 116 14.91 -26.08 51.34
N GLY A 117 14.05 -26.89 50.71
CA GLY A 117 12.72 -27.23 51.22
C GLY A 117 12.75 -27.98 52.56
N LEU A 118 13.64 -28.97 52.70
CA LEU A 118 13.88 -29.69 53.96
C LEU A 118 14.37 -28.74 55.07
N SER A 119 15.26 -27.82 54.73
CA SER A 119 15.77 -26.81 55.67
C SER A 119 14.65 -25.91 56.16
N VAL A 120 13.73 -25.48 55.29
CA VAL A 120 12.55 -24.68 55.67
C VAL A 120 11.67 -25.44 56.66
N ALA A 121 11.34 -26.70 56.39
CA ALA A 121 10.49 -27.49 57.29
C ALA A 121 11.16 -27.71 58.67
N LEU A 122 12.47 -27.98 58.69
CA LEU A 122 13.23 -28.15 59.92
C LEU A 122 13.25 -26.87 60.77
N ILE A 123 13.59 -25.74 60.13
CA ILE A 123 13.66 -24.43 60.79
C ILE A 123 12.28 -24.02 61.29
N ALA A 124 11.21 -24.32 60.54
CA ALA A 124 9.83 -24.05 60.95
C ALA A 124 9.47 -24.77 62.26
N PHE A 125 9.76 -26.06 62.41
CA PHE A 125 9.51 -26.78 63.66
C PHE A 125 10.33 -26.26 64.85
N ILE A 126 11.59 -25.86 64.60
CA ILE A 126 12.44 -25.23 65.62
C ILE A 126 11.83 -23.89 66.06
N CYS A 127 11.39 -23.06 65.13
CA CYS A 127 10.71 -21.79 65.40
C CYS A 127 9.41 -21.99 66.19
N THR A 128 8.58 -22.97 65.82
CA THR A 128 7.35 -23.33 66.55
C THR A 128 7.67 -23.77 67.99
N GLY A 129 8.73 -24.56 68.18
CA GLY A 129 9.18 -24.99 69.49
C GLY A 129 9.64 -23.81 70.37
N ILE A 130 10.45 -22.90 69.82
CA ILE A 130 10.92 -21.70 70.52
C ILE A 130 9.73 -20.79 70.88
N ALA A 131 8.79 -20.59 69.95
CA ALA A 131 7.58 -19.81 70.18
C ALA A 131 6.72 -20.39 71.31
N ASN A 132 6.50 -21.71 71.31
CA ASN A 132 5.76 -22.43 72.35
C ASN A 132 6.43 -22.36 73.73
N TYR A 133 7.77 -22.51 73.76
CA TYR A 133 8.54 -22.44 75.00
C TYR A 133 8.44 -21.05 75.64
N LEU A 134 8.55 -19.98 74.85
CA LEU A 134 8.51 -18.61 75.35
C LEU A 134 7.10 -18.17 75.78
N ASP A 135 6.05 -18.64 75.10
CA ASP A 135 4.66 -18.35 75.47
C ASP A 135 4.29 -18.99 76.83
N SER A 136 4.81 -20.19 77.09
CA SER A 136 4.52 -20.93 78.33
C SER A 136 5.22 -20.39 79.59
N ASN A 137 6.37 -19.71 79.46
CA ASN A 137 7.23 -19.27 80.57
C ASN A 137 7.19 -17.74 80.79
N ASN A 138 5.99 -17.15 80.72
CA ASN A 138 5.76 -15.70 80.60
C ASN A 138 6.15 -14.81 81.82
N THR A 139 6.86 -15.31 82.84
CA THR A 139 7.15 -14.52 84.06
C THR A 139 8.61 -14.40 84.48
N THR A 140 9.59 -15.05 83.83
CA THR A 140 11.00 -14.95 84.32
C THR A 140 12.07 -15.16 83.26
N ILE A 141 11.87 -14.70 82.02
CA ILE A 141 12.88 -14.84 80.96
C ILE A 141 13.59 -13.51 80.67
N ASN A 142 14.92 -13.55 80.77
CA ASN A 142 15.89 -12.46 80.58
C ASN A 142 15.66 -11.69 79.27
N LYS A 143 15.80 -10.35 79.26
CA LYS A 143 15.50 -9.48 78.09
C LYS A 143 16.21 -9.91 76.80
N LYS A 144 17.40 -10.51 76.91
CA LYS A 144 18.16 -11.02 75.75
C LYS A 144 17.52 -12.25 75.07
N LEU A 145 16.83 -13.12 75.81
CA LEU A 145 16.15 -14.30 75.23
C LEU A 145 14.87 -13.92 74.46
N LYS A 146 14.35 -12.69 74.62
CA LYS A 146 13.16 -12.21 73.90
C LYS A 146 13.42 -11.85 72.43
N LEU A 147 14.68 -11.74 72.02
CA LEU A 147 15.10 -11.48 70.63
C LEU A 147 15.31 -12.77 69.81
N LEU A 148 15.37 -13.93 70.47
CA LEU A 148 15.61 -15.24 69.84
C LEU A 148 14.57 -15.59 68.75
N PRO A 149 13.26 -15.35 68.93
CA PRO A 149 12.27 -15.66 67.90
C PRO A 149 12.39 -14.79 66.66
N ALA A 150 12.83 -13.53 66.82
CA ALA A 150 13.03 -12.62 65.71
C ALA A 150 14.20 -13.09 64.82
N ALA A 151 15.30 -13.52 65.44
CA ALA A 151 16.45 -14.09 64.72
C ALA A 151 16.09 -15.40 64.02
N ALA A 152 15.40 -16.32 64.70
CA ALA A 152 14.95 -17.59 64.12
C ALA A 152 13.96 -17.39 62.95
N SER A 153 13.07 -16.40 63.07
CA SER A 153 12.12 -16.04 62.01
C SER A 153 12.81 -15.43 60.80
N ALA A 154 13.85 -14.61 60.98
CA ALA A 154 14.62 -14.06 59.87
C ALA A 154 15.33 -15.16 59.06
N VAL A 155 15.93 -16.14 59.74
CA VAL A 155 16.57 -17.30 59.09
C VAL A 155 15.55 -18.13 58.32
N LEU A 156 14.35 -18.32 58.87
CA LEU A 156 13.27 -19.04 58.18
C LEU A 156 12.82 -18.32 56.91
N VAL A 157 12.57 -17.01 56.98
CA VAL A 157 12.16 -16.21 55.82
C VAL A 157 13.20 -16.29 54.71
N THR A 158 14.49 -16.12 55.04
CA THR A 158 15.57 -16.26 54.06
C THR A 158 15.60 -17.65 53.42
N SER A 159 15.39 -18.70 54.21
CA SER A 159 15.36 -20.08 53.71
C SER A 159 14.19 -20.32 52.75
N ILE A 160 13.03 -19.71 53.01
CA ILE A 160 11.86 -19.76 52.12
C ILE A 160 12.18 -19.11 50.77
N PHE A 161 12.85 -17.94 50.77
CA PHE A 161 13.25 -17.27 49.53
C PHE A 161 14.22 -18.11 48.69
N VAL A 162 15.20 -18.76 49.33
CA VAL A 162 16.14 -19.66 48.63
C VAL A 162 15.41 -20.86 48.03
N ALA A 163 14.49 -21.48 48.78
CA ALA A 163 13.70 -22.59 48.29
C ALA A 163 12.78 -22.18 47.12
N ALA A 164 12.14 -21.01 47.20
CA ALA A 164 11.27 -20.48 46.17
C ALA A 164 12.02 -20.13 44.87
N HIS A 165 13.22 -19.53 44.98
CA HIS A 165 14.05 -19.20 43.82
C HIS A 165 14.48 -20.47 43.05
N ALA A 166 14.86 -21.53 43.77
CA ALA A 166 15.25 -22.79 43.15
C ALA A 166 14.06 -23.58 42.55
N GLY A 167 12.82 -23.32 42.96
CA GLY A 167 11.63 -24.05 42.50
C GLY A 167 10.88 -23.42 41.32
N GLY A 168 11.17 -22.17 40.97
CA GLY A 168 10.42 -21.40 39.96
C GLY A 168 10.51 -21.93 38.51
N ASN A 169 11.45 -22.85 38.22
CA ASN A 169 11.75 -23.30 36.86
C ASN A 169 11.26 -24.72 36.53
N LEU A 170 10.47 -25.39 37.39
CA LEU A 170 10.31 -26.85 37.33
C LEU A 170 8.92 -27.40 36.94
N VAL A 171 7.94 -26.63 36.42
CA VAL A 171 6.59 -27.19 36.12
C VAL A 171 5.68 -26.36 35.20
N HIS A 172 5.25 -26.91 34.04
CA HIS A 172 4.17 -26.36 33.17
C HIS A 172 3.32 -27.45 32.45
N GLY A 173 2.06 -27.12 32.13
CA GLY A 173 1.18 -27.91 31.23
C GLY A 173 -0.26 -28.12 31.73
N GLU A 174 -1.25 -28.04 30.84
CA GLU A 174 -2.70 -28.14 31.15
C GLU A 174 -3.13 -29.50 31.74
N THR A 175 -2.35 -30.56 31.52
CA THR A 175 -2.63 -31.92 32.03
C THR A 175 -1.73 -32.33 33.20
N TYR A 176 -0.98 -31.39 33.79
CA TYR A 176 0.03 -31.68 34.80
C TYR A 176 -0.54 -32.46 36.00
N LEU A 177 -1.67 -32.05 36.58
CA LEU A 177 -2.24 -32.71 37.76
C LEU A 177 -2.97 -34.03 37.43
N THR A 178 -3.52 -34.17 36.23
CA THR A 178 -4.47 -35.26 35.89
C THR A 178 -3.83 -36.44 35.16
N ARG A 179 -2.62 -36.28 34.60
CA ARG A 179 -1.93 -37.30 33.78
C ARG A 179 -1.80 -38.68 34.44
N PHE A 180 -1.66 -38.73 35.76
CA PHE A 180 -1.47 -39.96 36.53
C PHE A 180 -2.60 -40.24 37.53
N SER A 181 -3.77 -39.62 37.35
CA SER A 181 -4.91 -39.83 38.25
C SER A 181 -5.33 -41.31 38.29
N PRO A 182 -5.63 -41.88 39.48
CA PRO A 182 -6.14 -43.25 39.60
C PRO A 182 -7.39 -43.47 38.75
N GLU A 183 -7.58 -44.68 38.24
CA GLU A 183 -8.66 -45.04 37.30
C GLU A 183 -10.05 -44.53 37.72
N PRO A 184 -10.49 -44.61 38.99
CA PRO A 184 -11.79 -44.09 39.42
C PRO A 184 -11.91 -42.57 39.27
N LEU A 185 -10.81 -41.84 39.49
CA LEU A 185 -10.75 -40.39 39.39
C LEU A 185 -10.67 -39.96 37.92
N ARG A 186 -10.01 -40.75 37.08
CA ARG A 186 -9.95 -40.53 35.64
C ARG A 186 -11.32 -40.71 35.00
N THR A 187 -12.07 -41.74 35.37
CA THR A 187 -13.46 -41.92 34.90
C THR A 187 -14.42 -40.84 35.39
N TRP A 188 -14.16 -40.24 36.56
CA TRP A 188 -14.95 -39.10 37.06
C TRP A 188 -14.59 -37.77 36.37
N LEU A 189 -13.33 -37.59 35.98
CA LEU A 189 -12.83 -36.39 35.27
C LEU A 189 -12.92 -36.49 33.74
N SER A 190 -13.13 -37.69 33.19
CA SER A 190 -13.35 -37.91 31.76
C SER A 190 -14.84 -37.74 31.45
N THR A 191 -15.24 -36.55 31.01
CA THR A 191 -16.58 -36.33 30.47
C THR A 191 -16.71 -37.12 29.14
N PRO A 192 -17.80 -37.86 28.92
CA PRO A 192 -18.09 -38.46 27.62
C PRO A 192 -18.22 -37.36 26.58
N SER A 193 -17.74 -37.61 25.36
CA SER A 193 -18.01 -36.79 24.18
C SER A 193 -19.52 -36.67 23.96
N GLN A 194 -20.10 -35.63 24.54
CA GLN A 194 -21.46 -35.21 24.27
C GLN A 194 -21.44 -34.54 22.89
N GLN A 195 -22.24 -35.06 21.96
CA GLN A 195 -22.70 -34.26 20.83
C GLN A 195 -23.15 -32.91 21.40
N LEU A 196 -22.45 -31.84 21.01
CA LEU A 196 -22.82 -30.48 21.36
C LEU A 196 -24.18 -30.21 20.71
N GLU A 197 -25.26 -30.34 21.48
CA GLU A 197 -26.41 -29.48 21.25
C GLU A 197 -25.93 -28.05 21.46
N LEU A 198 -25.94 -27.28 20.38
CA LEU A 198 -25.52 -25.88 20.31
C LEU A 198 -26.54 -24.97 21.01
N SER A 199 -26.63 -25.09 22.33
CA SER A 199 -27.45 -24.20 23.15
C SER A 199 -26.57 -23.44 24.14
N SER A 200 -26.39 -22.14 23.86
CA SER A 200 -25.98 -21.00 24.68
C SER A 200 -24.89 -21.16 25.77
N VAL A 201 -24.16 -20.07 26.06
CA VAL A 201 -23.30 -20.03 27.26
C VAL A 201 -24.22 -20.18 28.48
N THR A 202 -24.07 -21.24 29.27
CA THR A 202 -24.95 -21.53 30.43
C THR A 202 -25.20 -20.28 31.27
N ASP A 203 -26.46 -19.84 31.39
CA ASP A 203 -26.91 -18.67 32.15
C ASP A 203 -26.29 -18.58 33.55
N GLN A 204 -26.01 -19.74 34.14
CA GLN A 204 -25.47 -19.85 35.49
C GLN A 204 -24.07 -19.21 35.63
N HIS A 205 -23.18 -19.38 34.66
CA HIS A 205 -21.82 -18.81 34.68
C HIS A 205 -21.82 -17.28 34.48
N TYR A 206 -22.70 -16.78 33.62
CA TYR A 206 -22.90 -15.33 33.49
C TYR A 206 -23.43 -14.72 34.79
N VAL A 207 -24.42 -15.35 35.43
CA VAL A 207 -25.04 -14.85 36.66
C VAL A 207 -24.08 -14.92 37.87
N SER A 208 -23.29 -15.99 38.01
CA SER A 208 -22.40 -16.18 39.15
C SER A 208 -21.09 -15.43 39.06
N ASP A 209 -20.45 -15.40 37.88
CA ASP A 209 -19.04 -15.04 37.76
C ASP A 209 -18.84 -13.74 36.98
N VAL A 210 -19.59 -13.54 35.90
CA VAL A 210 -19.36 -12.41 34.96
C VAL A 210 -20.17 -11.17 35.32
N ARG A 211 -21.48 -11.31 35.57
CA ARG A 211 -22.39 -10.20 35.89
C ARG A 211 -21.97 -9.41 37.14
N PRO A 212 -21.45 -10.02 38.23
CA PRO A 212 -20.90 -9.27 39.35
C PRO A 212 -19.69 -8.39 38.98
N LEU A 213 -18.85 -8.85 38.05
CA LEU A 213 -17.69 -8.10 37.56
C LEU A 213 -18.12 -6.94 36.65
N LEU A 214 -19.07 -7.17 35.74
CA LEU A 214 -19.66 -6.09 34.92
C LEU A 214 -20.35 -5.04 35.80
N LYS A 215 -21.04 -5.46 36.87
CA LYS A 215 -21.62 -4.55 37.84
C LYS A 215 -20.58 -3.71 38.57
N LYS A 216 -19.42 -4.29 38.88
CA LYS A 216 -18.33 -3.64 39.62
C LYS A 216 -17.53 -2.66 38.75
N TYR A 217 -17.33 -2.96 37.47
CA TYR A 217 -16.41 -2.21 36.60
C TYR A 217 -17.08 -1.42 35.48
N CYS A 218 -18.29 -1.80 35.06
CA CYS A 218 -18.90 -1.31 33.82
C CYS A 218 -20.23 -0.58 34.05
N PHE A 219 -21.12 -1.09 34.92
CA PHE A 219 -22.49 -0.57 35.06
C PHE A 219 -22.57 0.87 35.60
N ASP A 220 -21.55 1.34 36.33
CA ASP A 220 -21.48 2.74 36.78
C ASP A 220 -21.44 3.75 35.62
N CYS A 221 -21.01 3.33 34.42
CA CYS A 221 -20.94 4.17 33.22
C CYS A 221 -21.86 3.68 32.09
N HIS A 222 -22.35 2.44 32.19
CA HIS A 222 -23.17 1.75 31.18
C HIS A 222 -24.37 1.03 31.82
N GLY A 223 -25.05 1.68 32.75
CA GLY A 223 -26.22 1.15 33.46
C GLY A 223 -27.42 2.07 33.34
N ALA A 224 -28.54 1.73 34.00
CA ALA A 224 -29.78 2.51 33.91
C ALA A 224 -29.63 4.02 34.16
N ASP A 225 -28.76 4.42 35.10
CA ASP A 225 -28.58 5.82 35.50
C ASP A 225 -27.57 6.60 34.62
N THR A 226 -26.70 5.92 33.87
CA THR A 226 -25.63 6.55 33.07
C THR A 226 -25.26 5.65 31.89
N GLN A 227 -25.38 6.18 30.67
CA GLN A 227 -25.19 5.44 29.42
C GLN A 227 -24.15 6.13 28.53
N LYS A 228 -22.88 6.09 28.95
CA LYS A 228 -21.81 6.69 28.17
C LYS A 228 -21.66 5.96 26.84
N GLY A 229 -21.55 6.71 25.75
CA GLY A 229 -21.47 6.14 24.41
C GLY A 229 -22.76 5.45 23.94
N ASN A 230 -23.92 5.78 24.52
CA ASN A 230 -25.23 5.19 24.16
C ASN A 230 -25.32 3.65 24.36
N VAL A 231 -24.50 3.07 25.26
CA VAL A 231 -24.52 1.63 25.56
C VAL A 231 -24.97 1.39 27.00
N GLN A 232 -25.93 0.48 27.16
CA GLN A 232 -26.45 0.01 28.44
C GLN A 232 -26.22 -1.51 28.58
N LEU A 233 -25.31 -1.93 29.46
CA LEU A 233 -24.84 -3.31 29.60
C LEU A 233 -25.67 -4.15 30.59
N ASP A 234 -26.46 -3.54 31.47
CA ASP A 234 -27.22 -4.24 32.51
C ASP A 234 -28.51 -4.90 31.99
N ASN A 235 -28.92 -4.59 30.75
CA ASN A 235 -30.09 -5.13 30.07
C ASN A 235 -29.76 -5.95 28.80
N LEU A 236 -28.48 -6.22 28.52
CA LEU A 236 -28.12 -7.04 27.37
C LEU A 236 -28.37 -8.52 27.62
N ASP A 237 -28.84 -9.21 26.59
CA ASP A 237 -29.02 -10.67 26.59
C ASP A 237 -27.66 -11.40 26.61
N PRO A 238 -27.36 -12.23 27.63
CA PRO A 238 -26.10 -12.98 27.71
C PRO A 238 -26.02 -14.19 26.76
N ASP A 239 -27.08 -14.54 26.03
CA ASP A 239 -27.06 -15.61 25.05
C ASP A 239 -26.41 -15.15 23.72
N PHE A 240 -25.22 -15.67 23.43
CA PHE A 240 -24.50 -15.37 22.19
C PHE A 240 -25.06 -16.12 20.96
N VAL A 241 -25.83 -17.19 21.15
CA VAL A 241 -26.34 -18.06 20.07
C VAL A 241 -27.75 -17.63 19.65
N GLY A 242 -28.68 -17.51 20.61
CA GLY A 242 -30.07 -17.14 20.38
C GLY A 242 -30.44 -15.69 20.73
N GLY A 243 -29.56 -14.96 21.41
CA GLY A 243 -29.84 -13.60 21.90
C GLY A 243 -29.57 -12.50 20.86
N VAL A 244 -30.32 -11.41 20.96
CA VAL A 244 -30.27 -10.28 20.00
C VAL A 244 -29.06 -9.36 20.19
N ASP A 245 -28.34 -9.48 21.30
CA ASP A 245 -27.29 -8.53 21.74
C ASP A 245 -25.85 -9.02 21.53
N ALA A 246 -25.64 -10.11 20.78
CA ALA A 246 -24.31 -10.69 20.56
C ALA A 246 -23.30 -9.69 19.96
N SER A 247 -23.74 -8.77 19.10
CA SER A 247 -22.91 -7.72 18.51
C SER A 247 -22.44 -6.68 19.54
N HIS A 248 -23.28 -6.35 20.53
CA HIS A 248 -22.92 -5.44 21.63
C HIS A 248 -21.86 -6.06 22.53
N TRP A 249 -21.92 -7.37 22.78
CA TRP A 249 -20.89 -8.09 23.53
C TRP A 249 -19.55 -8.18 22.77
N HIS A 250 -19.59 -8.31 21.45
CA HIS A 250 -18.38 -8.28 20.61
C HIS A 250 -17.67 -6.92 20.68
N SER A 251 -18.40 -5.82 20.50
CA SER A 251 -17.86 -4.46 20.64
C SER A 251 -17.31 -4.18 22.03
N ALA A 252 -17.95 -4.71 23.08
CA ALA A 252 -17.44 -4.59 24.46
C ALA A 252 -16.10 -5.32 24.64
N LEU A 253 -15.94 -6.50 24.02
CA LEU A 253 -14.70 -7.26 24.05
C LEU A 253 -13.54 -6.50 23.38
N ASP A 254 -13.79 -5.86 22.22
CA ASP A 254 -12.78 -5.08 21.51
C ASP A 254 -12.27 -3.89 22.32
N MET A 255 -13.17 -3.19 23.02
CA MET A 255 -12.81 -2.06 23.90
C MET A 255 -12.05 -2.51 25.16
N ILE A 256 -12.29 -3.73 25.65
CA ILE A 256 -11.55 -4.32 26.77
C ILE A 256 -10.15 -4.76 26.31
N ASN A 257 -10.05 -5.30 25.09
CA ASN A 257 -8.80 -5.77 24.48
C ASN A 257 -7.88 -4.61 24.06
N SER A 258 -8.44 -3.51 23.56
CA SER A 258 -7.68 -2.28 23.26
C SER A 258 -7.21 -1.54 24.51
N GLY A 259 -7.70 -1.94 25.69
CA GLY A 259 -7.38 -1.31 26.96
C GLY A 259 -8.04 0.07 27.15
N GLU A 260 -8.99 0.44 26.30
CA GLU A 260 -9.72 1.70 26.38
C GLU A 260 -10.80 1.68 27.48
N MET A 261 -11.35 0.50 27.78
CA MET A 261 -12.38 0.30 28.82
C MET A 261 -11.94 -0.73 29.89
N PRO A 262 -12.19 -0.46 31.20
CA PRO A 262 -12.67 0.81 31.76
C PRO A 262 -11.64 1.96 31.61
N PRO A 263 -12.05 3.24 31.59
CA PRO A 263 -11.11 4.36 31.43
C PRO A 263 -10.10 4.44 32.58
N LYS A 264 -8.88 4.95 32.32
CA LYS A 264 -7.78 5.03 33.32
C LYS A 264 -8.15 5.69 34.67
N LYS A 265 -9.18 6.56 34.69
CA LYS A 265 -9.66 7.25 35.90
C LYS A 265 -10.73 6.45 36.69
N LYS A 266 -11.14 5.29 36.20
CA LYS A 266 -12.14 4.39 36.80
C LYS A 266 -11.46 3.13 37.35
N LEU A 267 -12.17 2.43 38.23
CA LEU A 267 -11.70 1.20 38.84
C LEU A 267 -11.41 0.15 37.75
N GLN A 268 -10.21 -0.40 37.76
CA GLN A 268 -9.76 -1.38 36.78
C GLN A 268 -9.96 -2.80 37.31
N PRO A 269 -10.36 -3.77 36.46
CA PRO A 269 -10.33 -5.17 36.82
C PRO A 269 -8.88 -5.63 37.03
N THR A 270 -8.69 -6.57 37.95
CA THR A 270 -7.43 -7.33 38.06
C THR A 270 -7.23 -8.21 36.83
N ASP A 271 -6.00 -8.66 36.57
CA ASP A 271 -5.71 -9.47 35.38
C ASP A 271 -6.54 -10.76 35.30
N ASP A 272 -6.84 -11.37 36.46
CA ASP A 272 -7.68 -12.57 36.51
C ASP A 272 -9.16 -12.24 36.30
N GLU A 273 -9.69 -11.15 36.87
CA GLU A 273 -11.08 -10.70 36.62
C GLU A 273 -11.27 -10.26 35.16
N ARG A 274 -10.26 -9.62 34.55
CA ARG A 274 -10.27 -9.25 33.12
C ARG A 274 -10.26 -10.50 32.25
N ARG A 275 -9.42 -11.48 32.59
CA ARG A 275 -9.35 -12.77 31.88
C ARG A 275 -10.70 -13.49 31.94
N GLU A 276 -11.40 -13.44 33.06
CA GLU A 276 -12.71 -14.07 33.22
C GLU A 276 -13.76 -13.46 32.28
N ILE A 277 -13.85 -12.12 32.23
CA ILE A 277 -14.77 -11.41 31.33
C ILE A 277 -14.43 -11.71 29.86
N VAL A 278 -13.15 -11.62 29.50
CA VAL A 278 -12.66 -11.85 28.14
C VAL A 278 -12.87 -13.31 27.71
N ALA A 279 -12.61 -14.27 28.59
CA ALA A 279 -12.78 -15.70 28.31
C ALA A 279 -14.25 -16.05 28.06
N TRP A 280 -15.16 -15.51 28.88
CA TRP A 280 -16.60 -15.67 28.68
C TRP A 280 -17.06 -15.10 27.33
N MET A 281 -16.70 -13.85 27.01
CA MET A 281 -17.07 -13.22 25.73
C MET A 281 -16.48 -13.98 24.54
N THR A 282 -15.20 -14.34 24.60
CA THR A 282 -14.51 -15.07 23.52
C THR A 282 -15.13 -16.45 23.29
N LYS A 283 -15.47 -17.17 24.37
CA LYS A 283 -16.14 -18.47 24.28
C LYS A 283 -17.55 -18.35 23.70
N GLY A 284 -18.31 -17.34 24.14
CA GLY A 284 -19.64 -17.04 23.62
C GLY A 284 -19.62 -16.75 22.12
N ILE A 285 -18.71 -15.88 21.67
CA ILE A 285 -18.54 -15.54 20.24
C ILE A 285 -18.12 -16.77 19.42
N ARG A 286 -17.22 -17.62 19.93
CA ARG A 286 -16.83 -18.85 19.24
C ARG A 286 -18.00 -19.82 19.09
N LEU A 287 -18.79 -20.02 20.15
CA LEU A 287 -19.99 -20.87 20.11
C LEU A 287 -21.06 -20.31 19.16
N ALA A 288 -21.26 -18.98 19.14
CA ALA A 288 -22.14 -18.33 18.17
C ALA A 288 -21.68 -18.54 16.72
N LYS A 289 -20.37 -18.43 16.48
CA LYS A 289 -19.76 -18.68 15.17
C LYS A 289 -19.86 -20.15 14.75
N GLU A 290 -19.72 -21.09 15.70
CA GLU A 290 -19.89 -22.52 15.46
C GLU A 290 -21.36 -22.92 15.25
N ALA A 291 -22.31 -22.31 15.99
CA ALA A 291 -23.74 -22.51 15.81
C ALA A 291 -24.22 -22.07 14.42
N LYS A 292 -23.68 -20.94 13.95
CA LYS A 292 -23.99 -20.38 12.62
C LYS A 292 -23.20 -21.02 11.48
N LYS A 293 -22.24 -21.92 11.78
CA LYS A 293 -21.41 -22.60 10.75
C LYS A 293 -22.13 -23.77 10.05
N GLY A 294 -23.23 -24.28 10.60
CA GLY A 294 -24.03 -25.36 10.00
C GLY A 294 -25.27 -24.87 9.24
N ASP A 295 -25.81 -23.71 9.61
CA ASP A 295 -26.77 -22.96 8.81
C ASP A 295 -26.01 -22.19 7.74
N SER A 296 -25.41 -22.90 6.78
CA SER A 296 -24.99 -22.33 5.49
C SER A 296 -26.24 -21.95 4.69
N GLN A 297 -27.06 -21.05 5.23
CA GLN A 297 -27.97 -20.29 4.40
C GLN A 297 -27.10 -19.55 3.39
N TYR A 298 -27.42 -19.63 2.11
CA TYR A 298 -26.90 -18.67 1.14
C TYR A 298 -27.38 -17.30 1.61
N VAL A 299 -26.54 -16.62 2.39
CA VAL A 299 -26.83 -15.30 2.94
C VAL A 299 -26.90 -14.36 1.74
N MET A 300 -28.03 -13.69 1.56
CA MET A 300 -28.14 -12.61 0.58
C MET A 300 -26.95 -11.67 0.77
N ARG A 301 -26.04 -11.67 -0.20
CA ARG A 301 -24.78 -10.94 -0.09
C ARG A 301 -24.94 -9.58 -0.75
N ARG A 302 -24.76 -8.50 0.01
CA ARG A 302 -24.70 -7.16 -0.59
C ARG A 302 -23.43 -7.02 -1.44
N LEU A 303 -23.47 -6.11 -2.39
CA LEU A 303 -22.28 -5.66 -3.11
C LEU A 303 -21.29 -5.05 -2.10
N THR A 304 -20.00 -5.35 -2.28
CA THR A 304 -18.91 -4.63 -1.59
C THR A 304 -18.86 -3.19 -2.07
N LYS A 305 -18.16 -2.31 -1.34
CA LYS A 305 -17.92 -0.91 -1.73
C LYS A 305 -17.37 -0.80 -3.15
N ASP A 306 -16.38 -1.63 -3.51
CA ASP A 306 -15.79 -1.64 -4.86
C ASP A 306 -16.76 -2.19 -5.91
N GLN A 307 -17.48 -3.28 -5.59
CA GLN A 307 -18.47 -3.87 -6.52
C GLN A 307 -19.66 -2.95 -6.76
N TYR A 308 -20.16 -2.27 -5.73
CA TYR A 308 -21.23 -1.28 -5.80
C TYR A 308 -20.83 -0.09 -6.68
N THR A 309 -19.62 0.44 -6.44
CA THR A 309 -19.04 1.51 -7.26
C THR A 309 -18.95 1.11 -8.73
N ASN A 310 -18.33 -0.04 -9.04
CA ASN A 310 -18.22 -0.53 -10.41
C ASN A 310 -19.59 -0.77 -11.06
N THR A 311 -20.57 -1.24 -10.28
CA THR A 311 -21.94 -1.47 -10.76
C THR A 311 -22.63 -0.16 -11.16
N LEU A 312 -22.52 0.89 -10.34
CA LEU A 312 -23.04 2.21 -10.69
C LEU A 312 -22.32 2.83 -11.89
N GLN A 313 -20.98 2.71 -11.94
CA GLN A 313 -20.19 3.22 -13.07
C GLN A 313 -20.60 2.56 -14.39
N ASP A 314 -20.69 1.23 -14.41
CA ASP A 314 -21.06 0.48 -15.61
C ASP A 314 -22.53 0.71 -16.00
N LEU A 315 -23.45 0.79 -15.02
CA LEU A 315 -24.88 1.02 -15.26
C LEU A 315 -25.16 2.43 -15.81
N LEU A 316 -24.55 3.46 -15.21
CA LEU A 316 -24.84 4.87 -15.49
C LEU A 316 -23.89 5.50 -16.51
N GLY A 317 -22.70 4.94 -16.69
CA GLY A 317 -21.64 5.51 -17.54
C GLY A 317 -20.95 6.71 -16.91
N VAL A 318 -21.04 6.83 -15.59
CA VAL A 318 -20.45 7.92 -14.81
C VAL A 318 -19.25 7.35 -14.07
N ALA A 319 -18.04 7.70 -14.50
CA ALA A 319 -16.80 7.24 -13.88
C ALA A 319 -16.50 8.03 -12.59
N VAL A 320 -17.27 7.79 -11.52
CA VAL A 320 -17.06 8.39 -10.18
C VAL A 320 -16.87 7.28 -9.15
N ASP A 321 -15.96 7.51 -8.20
CA ASP A 321 -15.79 6.62 -7.03
C ASP A 321 -16.92 6.84 -6.01
N PHE A 322 -18.11 6.32 -6.34
CA PHE A 322 -19.32 6.45 -5.52
C PHE A 322 -19.20 5.81 -4.14
N GLY A 323 -18.34 4.81 -3.98
CA GLY A 323 -18.13 4.11 -2.72
C GLY A 323 -17.19 4.84 -1.76
N ALA A 324 -16.51 5.92 -2.18
CA ALA A 324 -15.48 6.58 -1.37
C ALA A 324 -15.91 6.88 0.08
N GLU A 325 -17.16 7.34 0.25
CA GLU A 325 -17.77 7.69 1.55
C GLU A 325 -18.31 6.49 2.35
N LEU A 326 -18.42 5.31 1.72
CA LEU A 326 -18.83 4.10 2.43
C LEU A 326 -17.69 3.60 3.33
N PRO A 327 -17.99 3.06 4.51
CA PRO A 327 -16.99 2.43 5.36
C PRO A 327 -16.35 1.23 4.65
N ASP A 328 -15.13 0.88 5.06
CA ASP A 328 -14.46 -0.32 4.56
C ASP A 328 -15.21 -1.58 4.97
N ASP A 329 -15.28 -2.54 4.05
CA ASP A 329 -15.96 -3.81 4.27
C ASP A 329 -15.15 -4.74 5.21
N PRO A 330 -15.82 -5.52 6.07
CA PRO A 330 -15.14 -6.47 6.95
C PRO A 330 -14.48 -7.59 6.15
N MET A 331 -13.27 -7.98 6.56
CA MET A 331 -12.51 -9.05 5.91
C MET A 331 -12.79 -10.41 6.56
N SER A 332 -12.97 -11.43 5.74
CA SER A 332 -13.15 -12.82 6.17
C SER A 332 -11.90 -13.43 6.78
N THR A 333 -11.99 -14.67 7.27
CA THR A 333 -10.79 -15.36 7.79
C THR A 333 -9.78 -15.64 6.67
N MET A 334 -10.27 -15.89 5.45
CA MET A 334 -9.44 -15.98 4.24
C MET A 334 -8.87 -14.61 3.81
N GLY A 335 -9.41 -13.52 4.36
CA GLY A 335 -8.92 -12.16 4.17
C GLY A 335 -9.60 -11.40 3.04
N PHE A 336 -10.83 -11.78 2.67
CA PHE A 336 -11.59 -11.14 1.59
C PHE A 336 -12.80 -10.37 2.09
N SER A 337 -13.07 -9.22 1.49
CA SER A 337 -14.20 -8.36 1.85
C SER A 337 -15.53 -8.90 1.32
N ASN A 338 -15.48 -9.75 0.30
CA ASN A 338 -16.65 -10.19 -0.44
C ASN A 338 -17.38 -11.39 0.21
N SER A 339 -17.23 -11.61 1.52
CA SER A 339 -17.88 -12.70 2.25
C SER A 339 -19.33 -12.36 2.61
N GLY A 340 -20.29 -13.16 2.13
CA GLY A 340 -21.72 -12.99 2.40
C GLY A 340 -22.07 -13.08 3.89
N GLU A 341 -21.33 -13.87 4.66
CA GLU A 341 -21.54 -14.04 6.11
C GLU A 341 -21.27 -12.74 6.90
N LEU A 342 -20.30 -11.94 6.43
CA LEU A 342 -19.84 -10.73 7.12
C LEU A 342 -20.45 -9.44 6.56
N LEU A 343 -20.90 -9.47 5.31
CA LEU A 343 -21.49 -8.33 4.60
C LEU A 343 -22.94 -8.07 5.01
N GLN A 344 -23.18 -7.86 6.31
CA GLN A 344 -24.48 -7.40 6.81
C GLN A 344 -24.65 -5.90 6.53
N SER A 345 -25.90 -5.48 6.30
CA SER A 345 -26.25 -4.06 6.13
C SER A 345 -26.73 -3.48 7.46
N SER A 346 -26.24 -2.29 7.80
CA SER A 346 -26.81 -1.48 8.88
C SER A 346 -27.81 -0.48 8.31
N THR A 347 -28.63 0.15 9.16
CA THR A 347 -29.54 1.24 8.75
C THR A 347 -28.78 2.40 8.11
N LEU A 348 -27.61 2.76 8.67
CA LEU A 348 -26.74 3.79 8.11
C LEU A 348 -26.24 3.46 6.69
N HIS A 349 -26.00 2.17 6.40
CA HIS A 349 -25.65 1.75 5.04
C HIS A 349 -26.79 2.01 4.05
N LEU A 350 -28.04 1.73 4.42
CA LEU A 350 -29.19 1.97 3.54
C LEU A 350 -29.39 3.46 3.25
N GLU A 351 -29.28 4.32 4.26
CA GLU A 351 -29.32 5.78 4.09
C GLU A 351 -28.19 6.28 3.18
N SER A 352 -26.99 5.70 3.33
CA SER A 352 -25.84 6.02 2.48
C SER A 352 -26.06 5.56 1.04
N PHE A 353 -26.58 4.35 0.83
CA PHE A 353 -26.88 3.84 -0.51
C PHE A 353 -27.93 4.68 -1.23
N GLU A 354 -28.99 5.10 -0.55
CA GLU A 354 -29.99 5.99 -1.14
C GLU A 354 -29.38 7.34 -1.53
N THR A 355 -28.59 7.94 -0.63
CA THR A 355 -27.89 9.20 -0.87
C THR A 355 -26.96 9.08 -2.07
N ILE A 356 -26.17 8.01 -2.13
CA ILE A 356 -25.24 7.75 -3.24
C ILE A 356 -26.01 7.49 -4.54
N ALA A 357 -27.11 6.72 -4.51
CA ALA A 357 -27.94 6.45 -5.68
C ALA A 357 -28.52 7.74 -6.27
N ARG A 358 -29.01 8.64 -5.41
CA ARG A 358 -29.49 9.97 -5.80
C ARG A 358 -28.40 10.80 -6.45
N VAL A 359 -27.23 10.92 -5.82
CA VAL A 359 -26.06 11.63 -6.37
C VAL A 359 -25.60 11.02 -7.70
N ALA A 360 -25.63 9.68 -7.81
CA ALA A 360 -25.22 8.98 -9.02
C ALA A 360 -26.17 9.25 -10.19
N LEU A 361 -27.47 9.23 -9.95
CA LEU A 361 -28.48 9.55 -10.96
C LEU A 361 -28.50 11.02 -11.34
N GLU A 362 -28.33 11.94 -10.37
CA GLU A 362 -28.15 13.39 -10.65
C GLU A 362 -26.95 13.64 -11.57
N LYS A 363 -25.88 12.87 -11.42
CA LYS A 363 -24.69 12.98 -12.29
C LYS A 363 -24.87 12.34 -13.67
N ALA A 364 -25.81 11.40 -13.81
CA ALA A 364 -26.08 10.72 -15.07
C ALA A 364 -27.17 11.40 -15.91
N ILE A 365 -28.13 12.05 -15.25
CA ILE A 365 -29.29 12.69 -15.89
C ILE A 365 -28.99 14.17 -16.12
N ASN A 366 -29.00 14.59 -17.39
CA ASN A 366 -28.85 16.00 -17.75
C ASN A 366 -29.90 16.90 -17.07
N SER A 367 -29.46 18.06 -16.58
CA SER A 367 -30.33 19.16 -16.18
C SER A 367 -31.18 19.69 -17.34
N THR A 368 -32.31 20.32 -17.03
CA THR A 368 -33.21 20.95 -18.02
C THR A 368 -32.49 21.96 -18.91
N GLU A 369 -31.57 22.74 -18.34
CA GLU A 369 -30.68 23.65 -19.08
C GLU A 369 -29.26 23.10 -19.16
N LYS A 370 -28.59 23.32 -20.31
CA LYS A 370 -27.18 22.94 -20.49
C LYS A 370 -26.29 23.80 -19.59
N PRO A 371 -25.43 23.21 -18.73
CA PRO A 371 -24.54 23.97 -17.86
C PRO A 371 -23.61 24.91 -18.61
N LYS A 372 -23.27 26.04 -17.99
CA LYS A 372 -22.31 27.00 -18.55
C LYS A 372 -20.92 26.37 -18.61
N VAL A 373 -20.34 26.30 -19.81
CA VAL A 373 -19.00 25.75 -20.04
C VAL A 373 -17.93 26.83 -19.81
N HIS A 374 -16.97 26.52 -18.96
CA HIS A 374 -15.74 27.27 -18.76
C HIS A 374 -14.68 26.76 -19.73
N HIS A 375 -14.27 27.58 -20.70
CA HIS A 375 -13.29 27.21 -21.72
C HIS A 375 -12.16 28.26 -21.79
N TYR A 376 -10.98 27.85 -21.33
CA TYR A 376 -9.81 28.71 -21.18
C TYR A 376 -8.61 28.12 -21.90
N ARG A 377 -7.81 28.97 -22.53
CA ARG A 377 -6.51 28.60 -23.10
C ARG A 377 -5.42 29.55 -22.59
N MET A 378 -4.35 29.01 -22.04
CA MET A 378 -3.18 29.75 -21.57
C MET A 378 -1.97 29.45 -22.44
N TYR A 379 -1.47 30.46 -23.17
CA TYR A 379 -0.23 30.40 -23.97
C TYR A 379 0.96 30.88 -23.14
N PHE A 380 2.15 30.36 -23.45
CA PHE A 380 3.40 30.65 -22.74
C PHE A 380 4.50 31.18 -23.67
N GLY A 381 5.37 32.10 -23.21
CA GLY A 381 6.57 32.52 -23.94
C GLY A 381 7.10 33.94 -23.65
N ASP A 382 8.34 34.24 -24.04
CA ASP A 382 9.07 35.49 -23.78
C ASP A 382 8.65 36.67 -24.69
N LYS A 383 8.08 36.39 -25.87
CA LYS A 383 7.51 37.40 -26.76
C LYS A 383 6.13 37.88 -26.33
N ILE A 384 5.59 37.26 -25.29
CA ILE A 384 4.45 37.76 -24.53
C ILE A 384 4.95 38.82 -23.50
N GLY A 385 6.27 38.87 -23.22
CA GLY A 385 7.02 39.97 -22.62
C GLY A 385 8.35 39.54 -21.95
N LEU A 386 9.43 40.26 -22.28
CA LEU A 386 10.86 40.10 -21.92
C LEU A 386 11.23 39.33 -20.61
N GLY A 387 11.71 38.10 -20.78
CA GLY A 387 13.10 37.71 -20.53
C GLY A 387 13.70 37.89 -19.13
N GLU A 388 12.99 37.54 -18.06
CA GLU A 388 13.59 37.51 -16.72
C GLU A 388 14.21 36.14 -16.38
N LYS A 389 15.42 36.16 -15.82
CA LYS A 389 15.96 35.04 -15.04
C LYS A 389 15.47 35.23 -13.60
N ASN A 390 14.47 34.46 -13.20
CA ASN A 390 13.92 34.58 -11.85
C ASN A 390 14.95 34.26 -10.76
N THR A 391 14.78 34.98 -9.66
CA THR A 391 15.50 34.95 -8.40
C THR A 391 15.37 33.61 -7.67
N LEU A 392 16.45 33.26 -6.97
CA LEU A 392 16.66 32.03 -6.20
C LEU A 392 15.44 31.62 -5.35
N SER A 393 14.77 30.54 -5.74
CA SER A 393 14.09 29.62 -4.81
C SER A 393 14.59 28.21 -5.08
N ALA A 394 15.50 27.73 -4.23
CA ALA A 394 15.94 26.36 -4.26
C ALA A 394 14.98 25.55 -3.39
N GLY A 395 14.43 24.47 -3.94
CA GLY A 395 13.50 23.60 -3.22
C GLY A 395 12.07 24.12 -3.16
N TYR A 396 11.15 23.17 -3.29
CA TYR A 396 9.79 23.11 -2.72
C TYR A 396 8.77 24.22 -2.95
N LEU A 397 9.13 25.40 -3.44
CA LEU A 397 8.21 26.54 -3.61
C LEU A 397 7.81 26.71 -5.08
N ASP A 398 6.51 26.90 -5.31
CA ASP A 398 5.97 27.35 -6.60
C ASP A 398 6.56 28.72 -6.94
N THR A 399 7.29 28.82 -8.06
CA THR A 399 7.79 30.09 -8.57
C THR A 399 6.72 30.66 -9.52
N PRO A 400 6.05 31.78 -9.18
CA PRO A 400 5.06 32.38 -10.06
C PRO A 400 5.74 32.89 -11.34
N LEU A 401 5.11 32.63 -12.48
CA LEU A 401 5.43 33.29 -13.74
C LEU A 401 4.86 34.71 -13.71
N HIS A 402 5.67 35.68 -14.13
CA HIS A 402 5.20 37.03 -14.30
C HIS A 402 4.07 37.10 -15.34
N GLN A 403 3.13 38.03 -15.13
CA GLN A 403 1.94 38.15 -15.98
C GLN A 403 2.25 38.41 -17.46
N HIS A 404 3.42 38.94 -17.80
CA HIS A 404 3.82 39.15 -19.19
C HIS A 404 4.35 37.86 -19.85
N ASN A 405 4.71 36.80 -19.12
CA ASN A 405 5.18 35.55 -19.72
C ASN A 405 4.05 34.58 -20.16
N PHE A 406 2.78 34.98 -19.99
CA PHE A 406 1.63 34.19 -20.42
C PHE A 406 0.43 35.05 -20.86
N LYS A 407 -0.39 34.48 -21.75
CA LYS A 407 -1.63 35.08 -22.28
C LYS A 407 -2.80 34.12 -22.07
N ILE A 408 -3.95 34.64 -21.65
CA ILE A 408 -5.20 33.87 -21.50
C ILE A 408 -6.17 34.27 -22.59
N GLU A 409 -6.82 33.28 -23.21
CA GLU A 409 -7.96 33.44 -24.11
C GLU A 409 -9.17 32.71 -23.54
N THR A 410 -10.32 33.41 -23.51
CA THR A 410 -11.63 32.86 -23.16
C THR A 410 -12.36 32.53 -24.47
N MET A 411 -12.59 31.24 -24.73
CA MET A 411 -13.14 30.82 -26.03
C MET A 411 -14.64 31.10 -26.16
N ASN A 412 -15.35 31.22 -25.03
CA ASN A 412 -16.80 31.40 -24.98
C ASN A 412 -17.27 32.85 -24.78
N ASP A 413 -16.37 33.79 -24.46
CA ASP A 413 -16.75 35.15 -24.08
C ASP A 413 -15.65 36.17 -24.45
N ALA A 414 -15.76 36.79 -25.61
CA ALA A 414 -14.74 37.68 -26.18
C ALA A 414 -14.75 39.11 -25.58
N GLN A 415 -15.78 39.48 -24.79
CA GLN A 415 -16.02 40.87 -24.38
C GLN A 415 -15.24 41.32 -23.13
N HIS A 416 -14.57 40.44 -22.39
CA HIS A 416 -13.98 40.76 -21.08
C HIS A 416 -12.55 40.22 -20.83
N LEU A 417 -11.66 40.23 -21.82
CA LEU A 417 -10.29 39.68 -21.69
C LEU A 417 -9.42 40.33 -20.58
N SER A 418 -9.56 41.63 -20.31
CA SER A 418 -8.71 42.34 -19.33
C SER A 418 -9.11 42.11 -17.87
N SER A 419 -10.40 41.89 -17.58
CA SER A 419 -10.91 41.60 -16.24
C SER A 419 -10.75 40.13 -15.85
N THR A 420 -10.61 39.22 -16.83
CA THR A 420 -10.47 37.77 -16.60
C THR A 420 -9.06 37.39 -16.13
N LYS A 421 -8.01 38.07 -16.61
CA LYS A 421 -6.61 37.74 -16.28
C LYS A 421 -6.28 37.76 -14.78
N LYS A 422 -7.02 38.53 -13.97
CA LYS A 422 -6.85 38.60 -12.49
C LYS A 422 -7.16 37.30 -11.76
N PHE A 423 -7.92 36.40 -12.39
CA PHE A 423 -8.29 35.09 -11.84
C PHE A 423 -7.30 33.99 -12.23
N PHE A 424 -6.29 34.30 -13.04
CA PHE A 424 -5.32 33.34 -13.54
C PHE A 424 -3.91 33.70 -13.08
N SER A 425 -3.17 32.68 -12.67
CA SER A 425 -1.73 32.75 -12.51
C SER A 425 -1.09 31.54 -13.18
N ALA A 426 0.18 31.64 -13.51
CA ALA A 426 0.95 30.49 -13.96
C ALA A 426 2.13 30.30 -13.01
N SER A 427 2.51 29.06 -12.73
CA SER A 427 3.67 28.78 -11.88
C SER A 427 4.53 27.67 -12.46
N LEU A 428 5.81 27.75 -12.14
CA LEU A 428 6.81 26.74 -12.40
C LEU A 428 7.28 26.15 -11.08
N ARG A 429 7.58 24.85 -11.07
CA ARG A 429 8.20 24.19 -9.90
C ARG A 429 9.13 23.10 -10.38
N GLY A 430 10.26 22.92 -9.72
CA GLY A 430 11.29 21.97 -10.13
C GLY A 430 12.27 21.65 -9.01
N SER A 431 12.94 20.51 -9.14
CA SER A 431 14.03 20.01 -8.28
C SER A 431 15.31 20.82 -8.44
N ASP A 432 15.47 21.52 -9.56
CA ASP A 432 16.59 22.42 -9.83
C ASP A 432 16.10 23.59 -10.70
N GLN A 433 16.56 24.80 -10.36
CA GLN A 433 16.21 26.06 -11.02
C GLN A 433 16.61 26.12 -12.49
N ARG A 434 17.51 25.24 -12.95
CA ARG A 434 17.99 25.16 -14.33
C ARG A 434 17.21 24.18 -15.21
N ARG A 435 16.17 23.54 -14.68
CA ARG A 435 15.39 22.50 -15.39
C ARG A 435 14.11 23.04 -16.04
N PHE A 436 14.05 24.35 -16.25
CA PHE A 436 13.08 24.98 -17.14
C PHE A 436 13.70 26.17 -17.85
N SER A 437 13.13 26.56 -18.99
CA SER A 437 13.48 27.80 -19.68
C SER A 437 12.25 28.37 -20.38
N VAL A 438 12.04 29.68 -20.26
CA VAL A 438 11.07 30.38 -21.11
C VAL A 438 11.71 30.56 -22.48
N LEU A 439 10.98 30.24 -23.53
CA LEU A 439 11.34 30.45 -24.94
C LEU A 439 10.41 31.49 -25.56
N GLU A 440 10.67 31.87 -26.80
CA GLU A 440 9.89 32.85 -27.58
C GLU A 440 8.37 32.62 -27.50
N ASP A 441 7.93 31.41 -27.83
CA ASP A 441 6.52 31.02 -27.94
C ASP A 441 6.19 29.73 -27.15
N SER A 442 7.01 29.37 -26.15
CA SER A 442 6.78 28.18 -25.31
C SER A 442 7.60 28.20 -24.01
N ILE A 443 7.40 27.20 -23.16
CA ILE A 443 8.27 26.90 -22.00
C ILE A 443 8.87 25.50 -22.18
N SER A 444 10.20 25.39 -22.07
CA SER A 444 10.90 24.12 -22.01
C SER A 444 10.89 23.57 -20.58
N LEU A 445 10.48 22.30 -20.41
CA LEU A 445 10.62 21.51 -19.20
C LEU A 445 11.62 20.39 -19.46
N TYR A 446 12.72 20.38 -18.71
CA TYR A 446 13.77 19.36 -18.83
C TYR A 446 13.40 18.13 -17.99
N SER A 447 14.08 16.99 -18.14
CA SER A 447 13.85 15.83 -17.27
C SER A 447 13.94 16.16 -15.78
N ALA A 448 13.21 15.44 -14.95
CA ALA A 448 13.26 15.57 -13.50
C ALA A 448 14.61 15.10 -12.95
N LYS A 449 15.25 15.86 -12.04
CA LYS A 449 16.34 15.33 -11.21
C LYS A 449 15.79 14.48 -10.08
N PRO A 450 16.59 13.54 -9.51
CA PRO A 450 16.21 12.86 -8.28
C PRO A 450 16.03 13.91 -7.20
N HIS A 451 14.84 13.93 -6.62
CA HIS A 451 14.58 14.73 -5.44
C HIS A 451 14.99 13.91 -4.22
N LYS A 452 15.64 14.55 -3.26
CA LYS A 452 15.79 13.99 -1.92
C LYS A 452 14.63 14.55 -1.09
N GLU A 453 13.73 13.70 -0.62
CA GLU A 453 12.70 14.15 0.33
C GLU A 453 13.41 14.60 1.61
N THR A 454 13.29 15.89 1.98
CA THR A 454 13.91 16.42 3.20
C THR A 454 12.86 16.77 4.24
N THR A 455 13.02 16.27 5.46
CA THR A 455 12.20 16.56 6.64
C THR A 455 12.66 17.84 7.35
N ILE A 456 12.77 18.97 6.64
CA ILE A 456 13.21 20.22 7.28
C ILE A 456 12.04 20.82 8.06
N ALA A 457 12.19 20.84 9.40
CA ALA A 457 11.50 21.68 10.38
C ALA A 457 9.97 21.51 10.51
N GLY A 458 9.53 20.44 11.20
CA GLY A 458 8.20 20.38 11.83
C GLY A 458 7.00 20.20 10.88
N GLN A 459 7.22 20.21 9.57
CA GLN A 459 6.23 19.81 8.57
C GLN A 459 6.45 18.34 8.21
N TYR A 460 5.84 17.42 8.96
CA TYR A 460 5.59 16.09 8.43
C TYR A 460 4.69 16.24 7.20
N GLY A 461 5.19 15.86 6.02
CA GLY A 461 4.34 15.75 4.84
C GLY A 461 4.16 17.03 4.01
N ALA A 462 5.08 18.01 4.06
CA ALA A 462 5.08 19.07 3.05
C ALA A 462 5.17 18.46 1.65
N TRP A 463 4.05 18.41 0.95
CA TRP A 463 3.95 17.60 -0.24
C TRP A 463 4.57 18.33 -1.43
N HIS A 464 5.54 17.67 -2.05
CA HIS A 464 6.38 18.25 -3.10
C HIS A 464 5.96 17.72 -4.46
N GLY A 465 5.42 18.62 -5.28
CA GLY A 465 4.82 18.24 -6.55
C GLY A 465 5.77 17.64 -7.59
N PRO A 466 5.27 17.26 -8.78
CA PRO A 466 6.10 16.78 -9.88
C PRO A 466 7.13 17.84 -10.25
N SER A 467 8.26 17.47 -10.83
CA SER A 467 9.33 18.44 -11.06
C SER A 467 10.16 18.04 -12.28
N PRO A 468 10.50 18.94 -13.21
CA PRO A 468 9.93 20.27 -13.36
C PRO A 468 8.51 20.19 -13.93
N ASN A 469 7.62 21.06 -13.44
CA ASN A 469 6.25 21.19 -13.90
C ASN A 469 5.92 22.63 -14.26
N LEU A 470 4.94 22.76 -15.15
CA LEU A 470 4.28 24.00 -15.52
C LEU A 470 2.79 23.88 -15.18
N ALA A 471 2.24 24.88 -14.52
CA ALA A 471 0.83 24.89 -14.16
C ALA A 471 0.14 26.20 -14.49
N MET A 472 -1.06 26.08 -15.06
CA MET A 472 -2.10 27.09 -15.04
C MET A 472 -2.86 26.98 -13.71
N GLN A 473 -3.08 28.11 -13.05
CA GLN A 473 -3.93 28.20 -11.86
C GLN A 473 -5.14 29.06 -12.18
N ILE A 474 -6.32 28.58 -11.78
CA ILE A 474 -7.60 29.25 -11.95
C ILE A 474 -8.17 29.51 -10.56
N LYS A 475 -8.48 30.77 -10.25
CA LYS A 475 -9.07 31.18 -8.98
C LYS A 475 -10.55 31.48 -9.15
N ASP A 476 -11.38 30.82 -8.34
CA ASP A 476 -12.83 31.02 -8.18
C ASP A 476 -13.70 30.94 -9.46
N GLN A 477 -13.13 30.69 -10.64
CA GLN A 477 -13.80 30.71 -11.96
C GLN A 477 -13.69 29.35 -12.68
N TYR A 478 -14.03 28.27 -11.99
CA TYR A 478 -14.00 26.91 -12.53
C TYR A 478 -15.17 26.08 -11.96
N PRO A 479 -15.70 25.10 -12.70
CA PRO A 479 -16.68 24.16 -12.17
C PRO A 479 -16.01 23.19 -11.20
N ARG A 480 -16.79 22.57 -10.30
CA ARG A 480 -16.29 21.61 -9.30
C ARG A 480 -16.57 20.16 -9.64
N GLU A 481 -17.47 19.95 -10.58
CA GLU A 481 -17.95 18.64 -10.96
C GLU A 481 -18.17 18.56 -12.47
N GLY A 482 -18.25 17.33 -12.95
CA GLY A 482 -18.44 17.02 -14.35
C GLY A 482 -17.16 16.64 -15.05
N ASP A 483 -17.35 16.13 -16.26
CA ASP A 483 -16.25 15.75 -17.12
C ASP A 483 -15.50 17.00 -17.57
N PHE A 484 -14.21 16.87 -17.83
CA PHE A 484 -13.39 17.95 -18.34
C PHE A 484 -12.42 17.42 -19.39
N VAL A 485 -11.92 18.33 -20.21
CA VAL A 485 -10.84 18.04 -21.13
C VAL A 485 -9.71 19.06 -20.96
N VAL A 486 -8.49 18.55 -20.91
CA VAL A 486 -7.26 19.34 -20.94
C VAL A 486 -6.54 19.05 -22.25
N ARG A 487 -6.28 20.10 -23.04
CA ARG A 487 -5.51 19.99 -24.28
C ARG A 487 -4.17 20.70 -24.09
N VAL A 488 -3.09 20.00 -24.40
CA VAL A 488 -1.73 20.51 -24.22
C VAL A 488 -1.04 20.47 -25.58
N LYS A 489 -0.59 21.63 -26.07
CA LYS A 489 0.25 21.65 -27.27
C LYS A 489 1.71 21.58 -26.87
N ALA A 490 2.39 20.51 -27.27
CA ALA A 490 3.77 20.26 -26.90
C ALA A 490 4.60 19.63 -28.03
N SER A 491 5.92 19.85 -27.99
CA SER A 491 6.91 19.27 -28.90
C SER A 491 8.16 18.81 -28.14
N LYS A 492 8.94 17.90 -28.74
CA LYS A 492 10.27 17.54 -28.27
C LYS A 492 11.23 18.71 -28.48
N GLY A 493 11.94 19.10 -27.42
CA GLY A 493 12.88 20.21 -27.45
C GLY A 493 14.30 19.79 -27.84
N ASN A 494 15.02 20.70 -28.51
CA ASN A 494 16.35 20.43 -29.10
C ASN A 494 17.53 21.06 -28.31
N GLY A 495 17.30 21.73 -27.18
CA GLY A 495 18.36 22.14 -26.23
C GLY A 495 19.27 23.32 -26.54
N PHE A 496 19.11 23.99 -27.67
CA PHE A 496 20.03 25.06 -28.09
C PHE A 496 19.73 26.44 -27.47
N THR A 497 19.54 26.55 -26.16
CA THR A 497 19.19 27.84 -25.55
C THR A 497 20.43 28.71 -25.25
N LYS A 498 21.62 28.13 -25.02
CA LYS A 498 22.85 28.90 -24.75
C LYS A 498 23.63 29.36 -25.99
N LEU A 499 23.45 28.68 -27.14
CA LEU A 499 24.11 29.05 -28.40
C LEU A 499 23.43 30.21 -29.13
N LYS A 500 22.15 30.49 -28.83
CA LYS A 500 21.36 31.55 -29.50
C LYS A 500 21.89 32.97 -29.27
N ASP A 501 22.74 33.20 -28.27
CA ASP A 501 23.18 34.55 -27.88
C ASP A 501 24.68 34.86 -28.14
N ALA A 502 25.46 33.94 -28.72
CA ALA A 502 26.92 34.10 -28.80
C ALA A 502 27.50 33.90 -30.22
N LEU A 503 27.96 35.00 -30.83
CA LEU A 503 29.05 34.98 -31.80
C LEU A 503 30.39 35.05 -31.04
N THR A 504 31.35 34.20 -31.37
CA THR A 504 32.67 34.17 -30.71
C THR A 504 33.78 34.42 -31.73
N ALA A 505 34.72 35.31 -31.40
CA ALA A 505 35.92 35.55 -32.20
C ALA A 505 36.87 34.35 -32.12
N ILE A 506 37.57 34.04 -33.20
CA ILE A 506 38.60 32.97 -33.24
C ILE A 506 39.99 33.63 -33.06
N PRO A 507 40.76 33.34 -31.99
CA PRO A 507 42.13 33.86 -31.83
C PRO A 507 43.21 32.75 -31.96
N PRO A 508 44.43 33.02 -32.48
CA PRO A 508 44.82 34.04 -33.47
C PRO A 508 44.81 33.48 -34.91
N ASN A 509 44.30 34.28 -35.84
CA ASN A 509 44.02 33.96 -37.24
C ASN A 509 45.22 33.33 -37.97
N LYS A 510 45.18 32.00 -38.18
CA LYS A 510 46.00 31.34 -39.20
C LYS A 510 45.31 31.49 -40.57
N PRO A 511 45.97 32.10 -41.56
CA PRO A 511 45.43 32.25 -42.91
C PRO A 511 45.39 30.90 -43.62
N ILE A 512 44.32 30.62 -44.36
CA ILE A 512 44.10 29.30 -44.97
C ILE A 512 44.54 29.24 -46.46
N ALA A 513 44.68 30.35 -47.21
CA ALA A 513 45.31 30.33 -48.56
C ALA A 513 45.47 31.73 -49.21
N THR A 514 46.42 31.83 -50.16
CA THR A 514 46.53 32.89 -51.18
C THR A 514 45.50 32.67 -52.31
N LEU A 515 44.83 33.72 -52.79
CA LEU A 515 43.94 33.66 -53.96
C LEU A 515 44.70 34.00 -55.24
N GLU A 516 44.86 33.06 -56.17
CA GLU A 516 45.39 33.37 -57.51
C GLU A 516 44.39 34.25 -58.30
N LYS A 517 44.90 35.25 -59.02
CA LYS A 517 44.11 36.18 -59.85
C LYS A 517 43.28 35.41 -60.89
N GLY A 518 41.95 35.45 -60.74
CA GLY A 518 40.98 34.84 -61.66
C GLY A 518 40.17 33.68 -61.07
N GLN A 519 40.48 33.24 -59.84
CA GLN A 519 39.76 32.15 -59.15
C GLN A 519 39.15 32.60 -57.80
N LEU A 520 38.39 33.70 -57.80
CA LEU A 520 37.66 34.21 -56.62
C LEU A 520 36.70 33.21 -55.95
N ASN A 521 36.46 32.03 -56.56
CA ASN A 521 35.54 31.01 -56.08
C ASN A 521 36.22 29.71 -55.59
N GLN A 522 37.56 29.57 -55.57
CA GLN A 522 38.20 28.25 -55.34
C GLN A 522 39.19 28.10 -54.19
N THR A 523 39.40 29.07 -53.30
CA THR A 523 40.34 28.89 -52.18
C THR A 523 39.70 29.09 -50.81
N LEU A 524 39.16 27.99 -50.25
CA LEU A 524 39.26 27.58 -48.85
C LEU A 524 38.92 26.08 -48.78
N GLN A 525 39.84 25.24 -48.31
CA GLN A 525 39.76 23.78 -48.27
C GLN A 525 38.68 23.25 -47.30
N PHE A 526 37.40 23.27 -47.69
CA PHE A 526 36.36 22.46 -47.05
C PHE A 526 35.31 22.14 -48.13
N GLY A 527 35.03 20.86 -48.39
CA GLY A 527 34.30 20.32 -49.57
C GLY A 527 32.90 20.88 -49.85
N GLU A 528 31.91 20.00 -50.11
CA GLU A 528 30.53 20.32 -50.55
C GLU A 528 29.67 21.09 -49.52
N LEU A 529 30.26 21.83 -48.57
CA LEU A 529 29.52 22.61 -47.58
C LEU A 529 28.83 23.81 -48.23
N ALA A 530 27.57 24.05 -47.87
CA ALA A 530 26.81 25.19 -48.36
C ALA A 530 27.40 26.51 -47.85
N ARG A 531 27.66 27.44 -48.78
CA ARG A 531 28.27 28.75 -48.52
C ARG A 531 27.32 29.88 -48.91
N VAL A 532 27.21 30.91 -48.07
CA VAL A 532 26.42 32.11 -48.35
C VAL A 532 27.35 33.33 -48.34
N PRO A 533 27.68 33.93 -49.51
CA PRO A 533 28.54 35.10 -49.57
C PRO A 533 27.75 36.41 -49.31
N ALA A 534 28.39 37.33 -48.60
CA ALA A 534 27.90 38.68 -48.32
C ALA A 534 28.91 39.72 -48.85
N PRO A 535 28.77 40.15 -50.12
CA PRO A 535 29.73 41.04 -50.77
C PRO A 535 29.70 42.45 -50.19
N ALA A 536 30.86 43.12 -50.21
CA ALA A 536 31.04 44.49 -49.74
C ALA A 536 30.08 45.49 -50.40
N SER A 537 29.63 45.22 -51.63
CA SER A 537 28.63 46.03 -52.34
C SER A 537 27.27 46.14 -51.63
N LYS A 538 26.94 45.19 -50.75
CA LYS A 538 25.70 45.21 -49.96
C LYS A 538 25.80 46.10 -48.72
N PHE A 539 26.99 46.56 -48.34
CA PHE A 539 27.20 47.39 -47.16
C PHE A 539 27.05 48.87 -47.54
N THR A 540 26.27 49.60 -46.75
CA THR A 540 26.02 51.05 -46.91
C THR A 540 26.59 51.85 -45.74
N GLY A 541 26.51 53.19 -45.80
CA GLY A 541 26.88 54.06 -44.68
C GLY A 541 28.38 54.04 -44.36
N LEU A 542 29.20 54.23 -45.39
CA LEU A 542 30.66 54.22 -45.32
C LEU A 542 31.18 55.57 -44.81
N ASP A 543 31.62 55.64 -43.56
CA ASP A 543 32.26 56.82 -42.97
C ASP A 543 33.79 56.59 -42.88
N GLY A 544 34.53 57.31 -43.72
CA GLY A 544 35.98 57.14 -43.91
C GLY A 544 36.39 55.93 -44.76
N LEU A 545 35.43 55.31 -45.45
CA LEU A 545 35.63 54.15 -46.32
C LEU A 545 35.09 54.45 -47.73
N VAL A 546 35.73 53.88 -48.76
CA VAL A 546 35.29 54.02 -50.16
C VAL A 546 35.17 52.64 -50.79
N TYR A 547 34.05 52.41 -51.49
CA TYR A 547 33.86 51.21 -52.30
C TYR A 547 34.51 51.39 -53.67
N ASP A 548 35.55 50.62 -53.95
CA ASP A 548 36.17 50.56 -55.27
C ASP A 548 35.41 49.56 -56.16
N LYS A 549 34.77 50.09 -57.21
CA LYS A 549 34.01 49.29 -58.18
C LYS A 549 34.89 48.36 -59.02
N ALA A 550 36.19 48.67 -59.20
CA ALA A 550 37.10 47.87 -60.02
C ALA A 550 37.59 46.61 -59.28
N SER A 551 37.93 46.75 -58.00
CA SER A 551 38.36 45.63 -57.14
C SER A 551 37.22 44.99 -56.35
N GLY A 552 36.02 45.59 -56.32
CA GLY A 552 34.89 45.13 -55.53
C GLY A 552 35.08 45.23 -54.02
N THR A 553 36.07 46.00 -53.57
CA THR A 553 36.55 46.04 -52.17
C THR A 553 36.23 47.39 -51.55
N ILE A 554 35.80 47.40 -50.29
CA ILE A 554 35.75 48.62 -49.48
C ILE A 554 37.15 48.84 -48.91
N THR A 555 37.74 50.01 -49.12
CA THR A 555 39.08 50.37 -48.61
C THR A 555 39.02 51.63 -47.75
N ASN A 556 39.95 51.77 -46.81
CA ASN A 556 40.10 52.98 -46.00
C ASN A 556 40.67 54.13 -46.85
N SER A 557 39.90 55.20 -47.02
CA SER A 557 40.32 56.39 -47.79
C SER A 557 40.88 57.51 -46.90
N ASN A 558 40.81 57.35 -45.57
CA ASN A 558 41.22 58.34 -44.58
C ASN A 558 42.50 57.86 -43.89
N GLU A 559 43.66 58.18 -44.47
CA GLU A 559 44.96 57.84 -43.87
C GLU A 559 45.04 58.32 -42.41
N GLY A 560 45.08 57.36 -41.47
CA GLY A 560 45.39 57.61 -40.06
C GLY A 560 44.21 57.87 -39.12
N LYS A 561 42.93 57.73 -39.54
CA LYS A 561 41.75 57.86 -38.67
C LYS A 561 40.95 56.58 -38.58
N ASP A 562 40.27 56.38 -37.45
CA ASP A 562 39.31 55.29 -37.26
C ASP A 562 38.16 55.40 -38.27
N VAL A 563 37.64 54.24 -38.68
CA VAL A 563 36.63 54.12 -39.73
C VAL A 563 35.41 53.40 -39.20
N SER A 564 34.24 53.72 -39.75
CA SER A 564 33.04 52.96 -39.45
C SER A 564 32.16 52.77 -40.67
N LEU A 565 31.49 51.63 -40.70
CA LEU A 565 30.42 51.37 -41.66
C LEU A 565 29.22 50.80 -40.92
N SER A 566 28.04 51.27 -41.29
CA SER A 566 26.78 50.80 -40.72
C SER A 566 25.72 50.69 -41.79
N GLY A 567 25.11 49.52 -41.91
CA GLY A 567 24.09 49.30 -42.93
C GLY A 567 23.22 48.08 -42.63
N PRO A 568 21.95 48.10 -43.06
CA PRO A 568 21.12 46.90 -43.05
C PRO A 568 21.61 45.94 -44.13
N ILE A 569 21.82 44.68 -43.75
CA ILE A 569 22.11 43.59 -44.69
C ILE A 569 21.09 42.52 -44.41
N VAL A 570 20.43 42.03 -45.47
CA VAL A 570 19.54 40.87 -45.40
C VAL A 570 20.22 39.73 -46.14
N LEU A 571 20.52 38.65 -45.41
CA LEU A 571 20.97 37.39 -45.98
C LEU A 571 19.83 36.36 -45.83
N GLU A 572 18.90 36.36 -46.78
CA GLU A 572 17.70 35.52 -46.76
C GLU A 572 18.02 34.01 -46.81
N ASP A 573 19.18 33.64 -47.36
CA ASP A 573 19.60 32.24 -47.53
C ASP A 573 20.17 31.59 -46.27
N LEU A 574 20.34 32.32 -45.17
CA LEU A 574 20.82 31.76 -43.91
C LEU A 574 19.67 31.10 -43.12
N LYS A 575 19.75 29.77 -42.97
CA LYS A 575 18.85 28.97 -42.13
C LYS A 575 19.40 28.78 -40.72
N SER A 576 18.55 28.39 -39.77
CA SER A 576 18.92 28.14 -38.37
C SER A 576 20.01 27.07 -38.25
N HIS A 577 21.27 27.46 -38.04
CA HIS A 577 22.41 26.53 -37.97
C HIS A 577 23.69 27.16 -37.38
N LEU A 578 24.71 26.33 -37.15
CA LEU A 578 26.06 26.78 -36.81
C LEU A 578 26.82 27.20 -38.09
N TYR A 579 27.44 28.38 -38.07
CA TYR A 579 28.22 28.91 -39.19
C TYR A 579 29.63 29.33 -38.75
N GLN A 580 30.60 29.04 -39.62
CA GLN A 580 31.88 29.73 -39.64
C GLN A 580 31.78 30.99 -40.50
N ILE A 581 32.38 32.08 -40.03
CA ILE A 581 32.40 33.37 -40.71
C ILE A 581 33.85 33.70 -41.08
N ASP A 582 34.09 33.79 -42.37
CA ASP A 582 35.37 34.17 -42.95
C ASP A 582 35.29 35.57 -43.55
N LEU A 583 36.40 36.31 -43.45
CA LEU A 583 36.56 37.65 -43.99
C LEU A 583 37.59 37.63 -45.12
N LEU A 584 37.17 38.06 -46.31
CA LEU A 584 38.08 38.31 -47.42
C LEU A 584 38.52 39.77 -47.39
N HIS A 585 39.80 40.04 -47.11
CA HIS A 585 40.33 41.39 -46.93
C HIS A 585 41.71 41.58 -47.59
N PRO A 586 42.13 42.83 -47.90
CA PRO A 586 43.49 43.09 -48.36
C PRO A 586 44.55 42.73 -47.30
N GLU A 587 45.68 42.21 -47.75
CA GLU A 587 46.80 41.82 -46.92
C GLU A 587 47.42 43.02 -46.20
N LEU A 588 47.70 42.83 -44.91
CA LEU A 588 48.26 43.87 -44.05
C LEU A 588 49.77 44.05 -44.29
N PRO A 589 50.32 45.26 -44.11
CA PRO A 589 51.76 45.46 -44.10
C PRO A 589 52.46 44.60 -43.03
N PRO A 590 53.70 44.12 -43.27
CA PRO A 590 54.44 43.35 -42.26
C PRO A 590 54.55 44.11 -40.93
N ASN A 591 54.40 43.40 -39.81
CA ASN A 591 54.42 43.95 -38.44
C ASN A 591 53.33 44.97 -38.09
N THR A 592 52.20 44.98 -38.82
CA THR A 592 51.02 45.78 -38.46
C THR A 592 49.89 44.88 -37.96
N GLU A 593 49.15 45.31 -36.94
CA GLU A 593 47.92 44.65 -36.51
C GLU A 593 46.77 45.64 -36.68
N SER A 594 45.65 45.16 -37.18
CA SER A 594 44.42 45.94 -37.25
C SER A 594 43.33 45.30 -36.43
N THR A 595 42.64 46.11 -35.65
CA THR A 595 41.51 45.73 -34.84
C THR A 595 40.24 46.35 -35.37
N PHE A 596 39.18 45.56 -35.45
CA PHE A 596 37.85 46.07 -35.74
C PHE A 596 36.80 45.39 -34.89
N THR A 597 35.77 46.15 -34.52
CA THR A 597 34.60 45.64 -33.82
C THR A 597 33.52 45.32 -34.83
N LEU A 598 33.08 44.07 -34.87
CA LEU A 598 31.94 43.60 -35.66
C LEU A 598 30.72 43.48 -34.74
N THR A 599 29.62 44.12 -35.11
CA THR A 599 28.33 43.99 -34.42
C THR A 599 27.30 43.41 -35.38
N ILE A 600 26.76 42.24 -35.05
CA ILE A 600 25.68 41.57 -35.77
C ILE A 600 24.48 41.52 -34.81
N ARG A 601 23.38 42.22 -35.07
CA ARG A 601 22.21 42.15 -34.16
C ARG A 601 21.46 40.82 -34.32
N PRO A 602 21.03 40.16 -33.22
CA PRO A 602 20.98 40.64 -31.82
C PRO A 602 22.23 40.33 -30.96
N TYR A 603 23.30 39.78 -31.54
CA TYR A 603 24.50 39.35 -30.81
C TYR A 603 25.31 40.53 -30.25
N LYS A 604 26.09 40.26 -29.19
CA LYS A 604 27.02 41.24 -28.60
C LYS A 604 28.12 41.63 -29.60
N PRO A 605 28.57 42.90 -29.61
CA PRO A 605 29.72 43.31 -30.40
C PRO A 605 30.96 42.47 -30.07
N MET A 606 31.73 42.10 -31.09
CA MET A 606 32.96 41.33 -30.96
C MET A 606 34.14 42.07 -31.56
N THR A 607 35.28 42.08 -30.86
CA THR A 607 36.53 42.65 -31.36
C THR A 607 37.33 41.57 -32.07
N ILE A 608 37.73 41.84 -33.32
CA ILE A 608 38.53 40.97 -34.17
C ILE A 608 39.87 41.65 -34.42
N THR A 609 40.96 40.92 -34.23
CA THR A 609 42.32 41.38 -34.55
C THR A 609 42.83 40.64 -35.78
N LEU A 610 43.08 41.37 -36.86
CA LEU A 610 43.73 40.89 -38.07
C LEU A 610 45.25 41.08 -37.94
N LYS A 611 46.01 40.06 -38.32
CA LYS A 611 47.47 40.08 -38.40
C LYS A 611 47.91 39.80 -39.83
N PRO A 612 49.12 40.22 -40.24
CA PRO A 612 49.62 39.97 -41.57
C PRO A 612 49.81 38.46 -41.75
N THR A 613 49.31 37.93 -42.85
CA THR A 613 49.38 36.49 -43.16
C THR A 613 50.78 36.07 -43.58
N GLY A 614 51.52 36.99 -44.21
CA GLY A 614 52.80 36.72 -44.86
C GLY A 614 52.69 35.83 -46.11
N GLN A 615 51.47 35.51 -46.56
CA GLN A 615 51.20 34.60 -47.67
C GLN A 615 50.85 35.30 -48.99
N ALA A 616 50.62 36.62 -48.96
CA ALA A 616 50.37 37.45 -50.14
C ALA A 616 51.19 38.77 -50.06
N PRO A 617 51.48 39.43 -51.19
CA PRO A 617 51.97 40.81 -51.18
C PRO A 617 50.95 41.74 -50.49
N THR A 618 51.44 42.74 -49.76
CA THR A 618 50.60 43.77 -49.12
C THR A 618 49.61 44.38 -50.14
N GLY A 619 48.32 44.40 -49.78
CA GLY A 619 47.24 44.88 -50.63
C GLY A 619 46.56 43.83 -51.52
N GLU A 620 47.10 42.62 -51.68
CA GLU A 620 46.38 41.51 -52.33
C GLU A 620 45.37 40.85 -51.38
N LEU A 621 44.28 40.29 -51.93
CA LEU A 621 43.20 39.73 -51.10
C LEU A 621 43.61 38.41 -50.45
N VAL A 622 43.34 38.31 -49.15
CA VAL A 622 43.53 37.12 -48.31
C VAL A 622 42.29 36.81 -47.49
N VAL A 623 42.15 35.54 -47.10
CA VAL A 623 41.04 35.09 -46.26
C VAL A 623 41.50 34.84 -44.84
N SER A 624 40.81 35.47 -43.89
CA SER A 624 40.96 35.22 -42.46
C SER A 624 39.65 34.70 -41.88
N SER A 625 39.70 33.57 -41.16
CA SER A 625 38.57 33.12 -40.34
C SER A 625 38.46 33.99 -39.10
N ILE A 626 37.30 34.63 -38.91
CA ILE A 626 37.15 35.69 -37.89
C ILE A 626 36.20 35.32 -36.76
N ALA A 627 35.19 34.48 -37.03
CA ALA A 627 34.16 34.16 -36.04
C ALA A 627 33.47 32.83 -36.32
N ILE A 628 32.90 32.22 -35.28
CA ILE A 628 31.90 31.14 -35.39
C ILE A 628 30.71 31.51 -34.51
N GLY A 629 29.50 31.19 -34.97
CA GLY A 629 28.28 31.44 -34.19
C GLY A 629 27.04 30.73 -34.76
N TYR A 630 26.04 30.54 -33.90
CA TYR A 630 24.75 29.98 -34.30
C TYR A 630 23.83 31.08 -34.82
N ILE A 631 23.50 31.05 -36.10
CA ILE A 631 22.63 32.04 -36.75
C ILE A 631 21.20 31.52 -36.69
N SER A 632 20.37 32.12 -35.83
CA SER A 632 19.01 31.62 -35.55
C SER A 632 17.94 32.18 -36.48
N LYS A 633 18.17 33.38 -37.04
CA LYS A 633 17.28 34.12 -37.95
C LYS A 633 18.14 34.86 -39.00
N PRO A 634 17.59 35.22 -40.18
CA PRO A 634 18.24 36.18 -41.07
C PRO A 634 18.55 37.46 -40.30
N TRP A 635 19.82 37.85 -40.25
CA TRP A 635 20.25 39.12 -39.65
C TRP A 635 19.90 40.31 -40.55
N HIS A 636 19.71 41.48 -39.93
CA HIS A 636 19.17 42.68 -40.58
C HIS A 636 20.05 43.94 -40.40
N HIS A 637 21.07 43.90 -39.55
CA HIS A 637 21.89 45.09 -39.26
C HIS A 637 23.30 44.74 -38.81
N THR A 638 24.28 45.38 -39.46
CA THR A 638 25.70 45.18 -39.22
C THR A 638 26.40 46.52 -39.01
N LEU A 639 27.22 46.60 -37.97
CA LEU A 639 28.10 47.75 -37.72
C LEU A 639 29.53 47.24 -37.60
N ILE A 640 30.43 47.77 -38.43
CA ILE A 640 31.87 47.54 -38.31
C ILE A 640 32.53 48.85 -37.93
N LYS A 641 33.33 48.84 -36.88
CA LYS A 641 34.19 49.95 -36.46
C LYS A 641 35.63 49.49 -36.50
N GLY A 642 36.37 49.93 -37.50
CA GLY A 642 37.78 49.60 -37.67
C GLY A 642 38.68 50.69 -37.09
N ASP A 643 39.83 50.29 -36.58
CA ASP A 643 40.90 51.24 -36.27
C ASP A 643 41.49 51.86 -37.55
N LYS A 644 42.38 52.83 -37.37
CA LYS A 644 43.11 53.48 -38.47
C LYS A 644 43.91 52.55 -39.40
N TYR A 645 44.12 51.27 -39.03
CA TYR A 645 44.84 50.28 -39.83
C TYR A 645 43.89 49.29 -40.52
N PHE A 646 42.57 49.47 -40.41
CA PHE A 646 41.60 48.59 -41.02
C PHE A 646 41.80 48.51 -42.54
N PRO A 647 42.17 47.33 -43.09
CA PRO A 647 42.54 47.19 -44.49
C PRO A 647 41.31 47.27 -45.42
N GLY A 648 40.11 47.30 -44.84
CA GLY A 648 38.87 47.14 -45.58
C GLY A 648 38.56 45.67 -45.84
N PHE A 649 37.59 45.38 -46.71
CA PHE A 649 37.21 44.01 -47.06
C PHE A 649 36.44 43.94 -48.38
N ASN A 650 36.48 42.75 -48.99
CA ASN A 650 35.78 42.43 -50.24
C ASN A 650 34.45 41.72 -49.96
N GLN A 651 34.43 40.73 -49.07
CA GLN A 651 33.19 40.03 -48.68
C GLN A 651 33.34 39.27 -47.37
N PHE A 652 32.21 38.98 -46.72
CA PHE A 652 32.10 37.96 -45.69
C PHE A 652 31.57 36.67 -46.30
N VAL A 653 32.07 35.52 -45.85
CA VAL A 653 31.59 34.20 -46.30
C VAL A 653 31.10 33.43 -45.09
N PHE A 654 29.86 32.95 -45.17
CA PHE A 654 29.24 32.12 -44.15
C PHE A 654 29.26 30.66 -44.62
N THR A 655 30.01 29.82 -43.93
CA THR A 655 30.12 28.39 -44.22
C THR A 655 29.33 27.61 -43.18
N LYS A 656 28.31 26.86 -43.62
CA LYS A 656 27.50 26.01 -42.74
C LYS A 656 28.38 24.87 -42.18
N LEU A 657 28.42 24.70 -40.87
CA LEU A 657 29.17 23.62 -40.20
C LEU A 657 28.21 22.53 -39.70
N ASP A 658 28.48 21.26 -40.00
CA ASP A 658 27.77 20.15 -39.36
C ASP A 658 28.21 19.99 -37.89
N ASP A 659 27.31 19.46 -37.04
CA ASP A 659 27.53 19.30 -35.59
C ASP A 659 28.76 18.44 -35.25
N ALA A 660 29.17 17.55 -36.15
CA ALA A 660 30.34 16.67 -36.01
C ALA A 660 31.67 17.30 -36.51
N HIS A 661 31.66 18.53 -37.02
CA HIS A 661 32.84 19.13 -37.63
C HIS A 661 33.95 19.39 -36.58
N PRO A 662 35.24 19.09 -36.87
CA PRO A 662 36.34 19.21 -35.90
C PRO A 662 36.45 20.61 -35.28
N ILE A 663 36.15 21.65 -36.06
CA ILE A 663 36.14 23.05 -35.60
C ILE A 663 35.01 23.28 -34.57
N ALA A 664 33.84 22.67 -34.76
CA ALA A 664 32.74 22.74 -33.79
C ALA A 664 33.11 22.03 -32.47
N THR A 665 33.85 20.92 -32.53
CA THR A 665 34.33 20.20 -31.33
C THR A 665 35.47 20.90 -30.58
N SER A 666 36.15 21.87 -31.21
CA SER A 666 37.24 22.63 -30.59
C SER A 666 36.79 23.81 -29.72
N PHE A 667 35.48 24.08 -29.68
CA PHE A 667 34.90 25.10 -28.83
C PHE A 667 34.97 24.73 -27.34
N PRO A 668 35.09 25.72 -26.42
CA PRO A 668 35.10 25.45 -24.99
C PRO A 668 33.83 24.71 -24.54
N LYS A 669 33.99 23.55 -23.88
CA LYS A 669 32.90 22.70 -23.36
C LYS A 669 31.81 23.48 -22.60
N GLN A 670 32.14 24.58 -21.94
CA GLN A 670 31.21 25.44 -21.20
C GLN A 670 30.03 26.00 -22.03
N TYR A 671 30.15 26.06 -23.37
CA TYR A 671 29.07 26.46 -24.28
C TYR A 671 28.25 25.28 -24.83
N PHE A 672 28.75 24.05 -24.65
CA PHE A 672 28.17 22.77 -25.06
C PHE A 672 27.71 21.91 -23.87
N ASP A 673 27.57 22.48 -22.67
CA ASP A 673 26.78 21.86 -21.59
C ASP A 673 25.31 21.81 -22.04
N ASN A 674 25.03 20.97 -23.03
CA ASN A 674 23.70 20.60 -23.48
C ASN A 674 23.22 19.54 -22.47
N PRO A 675 22.26 19.84 -21.59
CA PRO A 675 21.77 18.88 -20.60
C PRO A 675 20.85 17.82 -21.22
N ILE A 676 20.86 17.67 -22.56
CA ILE A 676 19.88 16.89 -23.31
C ILE A 676 20.47 15.63 -23.92
N ASP A 677 19.75 14.53 -23.72
CA ASP A 677 19.92 13.29 -24.46
C ASP A 677 18.94 13.31 -25.65
N ASN A 678 19.48 13.39 -26.86
CA ASN A 678 18.67 13.44 -28.09
C ASN A 678 17.94 12.12 -28.36
N ASP A 679 18.43 11.02 -27.81
CA ASP A 679 17.78 9.70 -27.91
C ASP A 679 16.68 9.51 -26.85
N ALA A 680 16.64 10.37 -25.82
CA ALA A 680 15.57 10.35 -24.83
C ALA A 680 14.26 10.88 -25.41
N THR A 681 13.16 10.19 -25.07
CA THR A 681 11.80 10.59 -25.45
C THR A 681 11.16 11.33 -24.29
N PRO A 682 10.79 12.62 -24.44
CA PRO A 682 10.08 13.34 -23.40
C PRO A 682 8.69 12.75 -23.17
N VAL A 683 8.25 12.79 -21.92
CA VAL A 683 7.02 12.15 -21.47
C VAL A 683 6.11 13.19 -20.84
N LEU A 684 4.94 13.40 -21.44
CA LEU A 684 3.94 14.36 -20.97
C LEU A 684 2.95 13.68 -20.02
N ILE A 685 2.88 14.16 -18.77
CA ILE A 685 1.84 13.79 -17.80
C ILE A 685 1.05 15.04 -17.40
N PRO A 686 -0.27 15.07 -17.60
CA PRO A 686 -1.12 16.10 -17.04
C PRO A 686 -1.56 15.74 -15.60
N TYR A 687 -1.76 16.77 -14.79
CA TYR A 687 -2.28 16.65 -13.44
C TYR A 687 -3.20 17.81 -13.10
N LEU A 688 -4.09 17.55 -12.14
CA LEU A 688 -5.00 18.55 -11.61
C LEU A 688 -5.08 18.41 -10.09
N GLY A 689 -5.17 19.54 -9.41
CA GLY A 689 -5.22 19.57 -7.96
C GLY A 689 -5.52 20.94 -7.37
N THR A 690 -5.27 21.05 -6.08
CA THR A 690 -5.33 22.26 -5.28
C THR A 690 -4.00 22.52 -4.57
N ARG A 691 -3.80 23.77 -4.12
CA ARG A 691 -2.73 24.13 -3.21
C ARG A 691 -3.32 24.22 -1.79
N THR A 692 -2.69 23.57 -0.83
CA THR A 692 -3.04 23.65 0.59
C THR A 692 -1.97 24.46 1.34
N ASP A 693 -2.24 24.85 2.59
CA ASP A 693 -1.28 25.62 3.38
C ASP A 693 -0.07 24.77 3.83
N ASP A 694 -0.24 23.45 3.88
CA ASP A 694 0.75 22.44 4.22
C ASP A 694 1.39 21.76 2.99
N GLY A 695 0.95 22.06 1.76
CA GLY A 695 1.46 21.37 0.58
C GLY A 695 0.69 21.68 -0.69
N MET A 696 0.72 20.74 -1.63
CA MET A 696 -0.28 20.70 -2.69
C MET A 696 -1.00 19.36 -2.54
N ASP A 697 -2.18 19.25 -3.14
CA ASP A 697 -2.84 17.97 -3.34
C ASP A 697 -3.24 17.92 -4.82
N TYR A 698 -2.75 16.96 -5.58
CA TYR A 698 -2.98 16.79 -7.01
C TYR A 698 -2.93 15.31 -7.35
N LYS A 699 -3.61 14.97 -8.43
CA LYS A 699 -3.62 13.62 -8.99
C LYS A 699 -3.45 13.69 -10.50
N THR A 700 -2.68 12.75 -11.05
CA THR A 700 -2.61 12.55 -12.49
C THR A 700 -3.92 11.92 -12.94
N PHE A 701 -4.53 12.45 -13.99
CA PHE A 701 -5.82 11.97 -14.49
C PHE A 701 -5.72 11.26 -15.85
N SER A 702 -4.51 11.13 -16.40
CA SER A 702 -4.23 10.38 -17.61
C SER A 702 -2.97 9.53 -17.45
N GLN A 703 -2.87 8.49 -18.27
CA GLN A 703 -1.58 7.87 -18.55
C GLN A 703 -0.65 8.88 -19.23
N ALA A 704 0.65 8.77 -19.01
CA ALA A 704 1.62 9.58 -19.73
C ALA A 704 1.69 9.23 -21.21
N VAL A 705 2.03 10.24 -21.99
CA VAL A 705 2.14 10.15 -23.44
C VAL A 705 3.55 10.57 -23.87
N ASP A 706 4.15 9.78 -24.75
CA ASP A 706 5.44 10.08 -25.35
C ASP A 706 5.31 11.23 -26.35
N VAL A 707 6.23 12.19 -26.30
CA VAL A 707 6.28 13.35 -27.18
C VAL A 707 7.46 13.20 -28.15
N SER A 708 7.18 12.80 -29.38
CA SER A 708 8.21 12.49 -30.38
C SER A 708 8.43 13.58 -31.44
N ASN A 709 7.45 14.47 -31.66
CA ASN A 709 7.49 15.48 -32.73
C ASN A 709 8.48 16.63 -32.42
N THR A 710 9.43 16.88 -33.32
CA THR A 710 10.54 17.85 -33.16
C THR A 710 10.36 19.18 -33.91
N GLU A 711 9.40 19.28 -34.84
CA GLU A 711 9.30 20.45 -35.74
C GLU A 711 8.12 21.39 -35.42
N THR A 712 6.97 20.83 -35.03
CA THR A 712 5.76 21.60 -34.70
C THR A 712 5.06 20.99 -33.48
N GLY A 713 4.50 21.82 -32.58
CA GLY A 713 3.78 21.29 -31.42
C GLY A 713 2.55 20.46 -31.83
N GLN A 714 2.46 19.24 -31.32
CA GLN A 714 1.27 18.38 -31.42
C GLN A 714 0.33 18.67 -30.24
N VAL A 715 -0.99 18.60 -30.48
CA VAL A 715 -1.99 18.72 -29.42
C VAL A 715 -2.27 17.33 -28.83
N TYR A 716 -2.09 17.22 -27.53
CA TYR A 716 -2.43 16.04 -26.73
C TYR A 716 -3.71 16.34 -25.94
N GLU A 717 -4.72 15.48 -26.09
CA GLU A 717 -6.01 15.63 -25.43
C GLU A 717 -6.14 14.64 -24.28
N PHE A 718 -6.53 15.13 -23.11
CA PHE A 718 -6.67 14.35 -21.89
C PHE A 718 -8.05 14.61 -21.28
N LYS A 719 -8.86 13.57 -21.18
CA LYS A 719 -10.19 13.64 -20.57
C LYS A 719 -10.13 13.11 -19.14
N GLY A 720 -10.97 13.66 -18.27
CA GLY A 720 -11.09 13.23 -16.89
C GLY A 720 -12.39 13.72 -16.28
N ARG A 721 -12.57 13.43 -15.00
CA ARG A 721 -13.73 13.88 -14.22
C ARG A 721 -13.28 14.56 -12.94
N LEU A 722 -13.80 15.74 -12.65
CA LEU A 722 -13.32 16.61 -11.58
C LEU A 722 -13.46 15.97 -10.19
N GLU A 723 -14.56 15.25 -9.95
CA GLU A 723 -14.85 14.60 -8.67
C GLU A 723 -13.82 13.53 -8.26
N ASN A 724 -13.07 12.98 -9.21
CA ASN A 724 -12.04 11.97 -8.94
C ASN A 724 -10.68 12.58 -8.56
N LEU A 725 -10.60 13.91 -8.52
CA LEU A 725 -9.37 14.67 -8.37
C LEU A 725 -9.48 15.65 -7.19
N PRO A 726 -8.34 16.08 -6.61
CA PRO A 726 -8.35 17.04 -5.51
C PRO A 726 -8.80 18.43 -5.97
N VAL A 727 -10.10 18.70 -5.91
CA VAL A 727 -10.69 20.01 -6.25
C VAL A 727 -10.80 20.86 -4.97
N PRO A 728 -10.48 22.17 -5.00
CA PRO A 728 -10.54 23.01 -3.81
C PRO A 728 -11.93 23.08 -3.13
N TYR A 729 -11.97 22.94 -1.79
CA TYR A 729 -13.19 23.06 -0.98
C TYR A 729 -13.48 24.52 -0.60
N HIS A 730 -14.76 24.95 -0.53
CA HIS A 730 -15.12 26.22 0.11
C HIS A 730 -15.90 25.92 1.38
N GLY A 731 -15.29 26.15 2.55
CA GLY A 731 -15.98 25.87 3.81
C GLY A 731 -15.19 26.25 5.05
N THR A 732 -15.08 27.56 5.31
CA THR A 732 -15.15 28.26 6.63
C THR A 732 -14.39 29.59 6.53
N GLN A 733 -14.94 30.63 7.15
CA GLN A 733 -14.34 31.95 7.23
C GLN A 733 -12.95 31.86 7.91
N GLY A 734 -11.88 32.05 7.13
CA GLY A 734 -10.50 32.00 7.62
C GLY A 734 -9.45 32.18 6.53
N ASP A 735 -9.27 33.42 6.06
CA ASP A 735 -8.01 34.09 5.72
C ASP A 735 -6.81 33.42 4.99
N HIS A 736 -6.98 32.34 4.21
CA HIS A 736 -5.92 31.90 3.29
C HIS A 736 -6.33 32.01 1.81
N ILE A 737 -5.96 33.15 1.20
CA ILE A 737 -6.21 33.56 -0.21
C ILE A 737 -5.68 32.57 -1.26
N THR A 738 -4.85 31.60 -0.87
CA THR A 738 -4.14 30.62 -1.70
C THR A 738 -4.76 29.21 -1.73
N SER A 739 -5.71 28.89 -0.84
CA SER A 739 -6.30 27.54 -0.74
C SER A 739 -7.50 27.29 -1.68
N SER A 740 -7.89 28.27 -2.50
CA SER A 740 -9.04 28.18 -3.43
C SER A 740 -8.70 28.11 -4.92
N SER A 741 -7.41 28.00 -5.29
CA SER A 741 -7.01 27.95 -6.70
C SER A 741 -6.95 26.52 -7.25
N LEU A 742 -7.71 26.24 -8.31
CA LEU A 742 -7.57 25.00 -9.09
C LEU A 742 -6.27 25.08 -9.89
N LYS A 743 -5.42 24.06 -9.77
CA LYS A 743 -4.14 23.96 -10.47
C LYS A 743 -4.23 22.87 -11.52
N ILE A 744 -3.99 23.23 -12.78
CA ILE A 744 -3.95 22.33 -13.93
C ILE A 744 -2.57 22.44 -14.53
N GLY A 745 -1.80 21.37 -14.54
CA GLY A 745 -0.43 21.43 -14.99
C GLY A 745 0.02 20.19 -15.72
N VAL A 746 1.25 20.27 -16.20
CA VAL A 746 1.96 19.21 -16.89
C VAL A 746 3.40 19.12 -16.40
N TRP A 747 3.98 17.93 -16.47
CA TRP A 747 5.41 17.74 -16.23
C TRP A 747 6.04 16.82 -17.26
N ASN A 748 7.37 16.90 -17.34
CA ASN A 748 8.17 15.91 -18.05
C ASN A 748 8.48 14.74 -17.11
N ASP A 749 7.88 13.58 -17.33
CA ASP A 749 8.07 12.39 -16.47
C ASP A 749 9.31 11.58 -16.83
N ASP A 750 10.09 12.03 -17.82
CA ASP A 750 11.45 11.55 -17.99
C ASP A 750 12.27 11.95 -16.75
N LYS A 751 12.79 10.96 -16.02
CA LYS A 751 13.51 11.13 -14.76
C LYS A 751 14.98 10.74 -14.98
N ILE A 752 15.89 11.66 -14.69
CA ILE A 752 17.32 11.37 -14.62
C ILE A 752 17.70 10.95 -13.19
N LYS A 753 18.71 10.10 -13.03
CA LYS A 753 19.16 9.58 -11.72
C LYS A 753 20.43 10.22 -11.16
N SER A 754 21.11 11.05 -11.95
CA SER A 754 22.30 11.78 -11.54
C SER A 754 22.29 13.18 -12.14
N GLU A 755 22.88 14.15 -11.45
CA GLU A 755 23.08 15.49 -12.00
C GLU A 755 23.95 15.53 -13.25
N THR A 756 24.72 14.47 -13.49
CA THR A 756 25.61 14.29 -14.64
C THR A 756 24.91 13.67 -15.85
N GLN A 757 23.71 13.11 -15.69
CA GLN A 757 22.95 12.53 -16.77
C GLN A 757 22.16 13.60 -17.52
N ASN A 758 22.29 13.57 -18.84
CA ASN A 758 21.45 14.31 -19.74
C ASN A 758 20.10 13.58 -19.89
N GLY A 759 19.03 14.32 -20.19
CA GLY A 759 17.72 13.71 -20.44
C GLY A 759 16.89 14.52 -21.42
N SER A 760 15.65 14.13 -21.69
CA SER A 760 14.78 14.82 -22.65
C SER A 760 14.35 16.25 -22.25
N VAL A 761 13.80 16.98 -23.23
CA VAL A 761 13.09 18.24 -23.02
C VAL A 761 11.75 18.21 -23.74
N ILE A 762 10.72 18.71 -23.07
CA ILE A 762 9.42 19.00 -23.67
C ILE A 762 9.20 20.51 -23.71
N ASN A 763 8.83 21.04 -24.87
CA ASN A 763 8.38 22.42 -25.03
C ASN A 763 6.86 22.46 -24.96
N VAL A 764 6.29 23.23 -24.03
CA VAL A 764 4.85 23.42 -23.86
C VAL A 764 4.47 24.81 -24.39
N GLU A 765 3.65 24.86 -25.44
CA GLU A 765 3.18 26.09 -26.07
C GLU A 765 1.94 26.65 -25.35
N TYR A 766 0.96 25.79 -25.07
CA TYR A 766 -0.24 26.17 -24.31
C TYR A 766 -0.82 25.00 -23.51
N ILE A 767 -1.59 25.35 -22.47
CA ILE A 767 -2.52 24.48 -21.75
C ILE A 767 -3.93 25.04 -21.95
N GLU A 768 -4.84 24.21 -22.42
CA GLU A 768 -6.26 24.51 -22.59
C GLU A 768 -7.08 23.63 -21.66
N PHE A 769 -8.10 24.22 -21.05
CA PHE A 769 -9.02 23.56 -20.14
C PHE A 769 -10.45 23.90 -20.49
N GLU A 770 -11.30 22.89 -20.58
CA GLU A 770 -12.72 23.01 -20.86
C GLU A 770 -13.51 22.12 -19.90
N ALA A 771 -14.43 22.72 -19.14
CA ALA A 771 -15.28 22.03 -18.17
C ALA A 771 -16.58 22.82 -17.87
N PRO A 772 -17.72 22.16 -17.62
CA PRO A 772 -17.96 20.75 -17.90
C PRO A 772 -17.87 20.48 -19.40
N TYR A 773 -17.25 19.37 -19.78
CA TYR A 773 -17.04 18.97 -21.15
C TYR A 773 -18.16 18.03 -21.60
N PHE A 774 -18.68 18.27 -22.81
CA PHE A 774 -19.76 17.48 -23.38
C PHE A 774 -19.40 17.11 -24.82
N ASP A 775 -19.11 15.82 -25.08
CA ASP A 775 -18.93 15.30 -26.44
C ASP A 775 -20.21 15.49 -27.29
N GLN A 776 -21.37 15.32 -26.65
CA GLN A 776 -22.70 15.55 -27.20
C GLN A 776 -23.68 16.00 -26.11
N TRP A 777 -24.79 16.64 -26.51
CA TRP A 777 -25.88 17.01 -25.61
C TRP A 777 -27.24 16.61 -26.21
N PRO A 778 -28.11 15.88 -25.50
CA PRO A 778 -27.93 15.29 -24.16
C PRO A 778 -26.75 14.32 -24.07
N THR A 779 -26.23 14.11 -22.86
CA THR A 779 -25.02 13.30 -22.67
C THR A 779 -25.27 11.83 -22.98
N THR A 780 -24.21 11.06 -23.24
CA THR A 780 -24.30 9.61 -23.40
C THR A 780 -24.89 8.95 -22.15
N GLN A 781 -24.54 9.44 -20.96
CA GLN A 781 -25.07 8.93 -19.68
C GLN A 781 -26.59 9.10 -19.59
N HIS A 782 -27.11 10.25 -20.01
CA HIS A 782 -28.56 10.48 -20.04
C HIS A 782 -29.25 9.60 -21.08
N GLN A 783 -28.67 9.43 -22.27
CA GLN A 783 -29.22 8.54 -23.31
C GLN A 783 -29.19 7.06 -22.89
N ARG A 784 -28.29 6.65 -21.98
CA ARG A 784 -28.29 5.30 -21.41
C ARG A 784 -29.48 5.03 -20.50
N ILE A 785 -30.06 6.07 -19.88
CA ILE A 785 -31.25 5.98 -19.04
C ILE A 785 -32.51 6.21 -19.90
N PHE A 786 -32.57 7.35 -20.58
CA PHE A 786 -33.69 7.74 -21.44
C PHE A 786 -33.45 7.28 -22.88
N ILE A 787 -33.74 6.00 -23.11
CA ILE A 787 -33.51 5.31 -24.38
C ILE A 787 -34.43 5.83 -25.50
N PRO A 788 -33.99 5.75 -26.78
CA PRO A 788 -34.86 6.05 -27.91
C PRO A 788 -36.08 5.12 -27.93
N SER A 789 -37.29 5.69 -28.06
CA SER A 789 -38.55 4.93 -28.06
C SER A 789 -39.52 5.43 -29.13
N SER A 790 -40.43 4.55 -29.54
CA SER A 790 -41.59 4.91 -30.37
C SER A 790 -42.72 5.58 -29.56
N HIS A 791 -42.70 5.47 -28.23
CA HIS A 791 -43.67 6.10 -27.34
C HIS A 791 -43.35 7.60 -27.15
N PRO A 792 -44.36 8.48 -27.04
CA PRO A 792 -44.12 9.89 -26.77
C PRO A 792 -43.40 10.10 -25.43
N LYS A 793 -42.38 10.97 -25.42
CA LYS A 793 -41.70 11.39 -24.19
C LYS A 793 -42.72 11.96 -23.20
N GLY A 794 -42.64 11.55 -21.93
CA GLY A 794 -43.60 11.94 -20.90
C GLY A 794 -44.84 11.05 -20.77
N SER A 795 -45.07 10.11 -21.70
CA SER A 795 -46.18 9.16 -21.59
C SER A 795 -45.90 8.06 -20.57
N GLU A 796 -46.97 7.50 -19.99
CA GLU A 796 -46.88 6.35 -19.07
C GLU A 796 -46.24 5.12 -19.72
N ALA A 797 -46.51 4.88 -21.00
CA ALA A 797 -45.87 3.79 -21.76
C ALA A 797 -44.35 3.99 -21.87
N TYR A 798 -43.89 5.22 -22.10
CA TYR A 798 -42.46 5.53 -22.13
C TYR A 798 -41.82 5.45 -20.74
N ALA A 799 -42.50 5.89 -19.68
CA ALA A 799 -42.05 5.73 -18.30
C ALA A 799 -41.83 4.25 -17.96
N LYS A 800 -42.81 3.39 -18.28
CA LYS A 800 -42.72 1.94 -18.05
C LYS A 800 -41.54 1.32 -18.81
N GLU A 801 -41.31 1.73 -20.06
CA GLU A 801 -40.19 1.23 -20.87
C GLU A 801 -38.83 1.63 -20.29
N VAL A 802 -38.66 2.90 -19.89
CA VAL A 802 -37.44 3.40 -19.25
C VAL A 802 -37.18 2.69 -17.92
N ILE A 803 -38.17 2.62 -17.03
CA ILE A 803 -38.04 1.99 -15.72
C ILE A 803 -37.75 0.50 -15.86
N SER A 804 -38.45 -0.21 -16.74
CA SER A 804 -38.23 -1.65 -16.98
C SER A 804 -36.83 -1.93 -17.53
N THR A 805 -36.40 -1.19 -18.55
CA THR A 805 -35.07 -1.37 -19.16
C THR A 805 -33.94 -1.03 -18.19
N PHE A 806 -34.13 0.00 -17.35
CA PHE A 806 -33.20 0.34 -16.29
C PHE A 806 -33.16 -0.74 -15.21
N ALA A 807 -34.31 -1.18 -14.70
CA ALA A 807 -34.43 -2.20 -13.67
C ALA A 807 -33.87 -3.55 -14.13
N GLN A 808 -34.05 -3.95 -15.38
CA GLN A 808 -33.47 -5.17 -15.93
C GLN A 808 -31.93 -5.18 -15.84
N ARG A 809 -31.29 -4.06 -16.20
CA ARG A 809 -29.84 -3.90 -16.10
C ARG A 809 -29.38 -3.75 -14.65
N ALA A 810 -30.13 -3.00 -13.85
CA ALA A 810 -29.82 -2.78 -12.44
C ALA A 810 -29.92 -4.09 -11.62
N PHE A 811 -30.97 -4.88 -11.81
CA PHE A 811 -31.18 -6.14 -11.11
C PHE A 811 -30.39 -7.30 -11.73
N ARG A 812 -29.86 -7.10 -12.94
CA ARG A 812 -29.04 -8.07 -13.68
C ARG A 812 -29.78 -9.39 -13.93
N ARG A 813 -31.09 -9.28 -14.16
CA ARG A 813 -32.02 -10.38 -14.43
C ARG A 813 -33.21 -9.88 -15.24
N ALA A 814 -33.98 -10.79 -15.81
CA ALA A 814 -35.29 -10.47 -16.34
C ALA A 814 -36.19 -9.87 -15.24
N VAL A 815 -36.95 -8.83 -15.59
CA VAL A 815 -37.93 -8.18 -14.71
C VAL A 815 -39.34 -8.55 -15.15
N SER A 816 -40.17 -8.93 -14.17
CA SER A 816 -41.60 -9.20 -14.38
C SER A 816 -42.42 -7.90 -14.31
N ASP A 817 -43.65 -7.93 -14.80
CA ASP A 817 -44.58 -6.81 -14.61
C ASP A 817 -44.83 -6.52 -13.11
N ASP A 818 -44.80 -7.55 -12.26
CA ASP A 818 -44.96 -7.41 -10.81
C ASP A 818 -43.76 -6.70 -10.17
N ASP A 819 -42.52 -7.00 -10.62
CA ASP A 819 -41.31 -6.29 -10.18
C ASP A 819 -41.40 -4.78 -10.45
N ILE A 820 -42.02 -4.41 -11.58
CA ILE A 820 -42.10 -3.02 -12.05
C ILE A 820 -43.33 -2.28 -11.49
N SER A 821 -44.40 -3.00 -11.16
CA SER A 821 -45.68 -2.43 -10.72
C SER A 821 -45.55 -1.43 -9.55
N HIS A 822 -44.74 -1.77 -8.54
CA HIS A 822 -44.51 -0.93 -7.36
C HIS A 822 -43.75 0.36 -7.71
N PHE A 823 -42.77 0.29 -8.62
CA PHE A 823 -42.04 1.47 -9.10
C PHE A 823 -42.92 2.35 -9.99
N MET A 824 -43.79 1.76 -10.80
CA MET A 824 -44.76 2.50 -11.60
C MET A 824 -45.82 3.19 -10.74
N ALA A 825 -46.28 2.54 -9.67
CA ALA A 825 -47.18 3.16 -8.70
C ALA A 825 -46.52 4.35 -8.01
N LEU A 826 -45.27 4.19 -7.55
CA LEU A 826 -44.48 5.29 -6.98
C LEU A 826 -44.34 6.44 -7.97
N TRP A 827 -43.94 6.16 -9.22
CA TRP A 827 -43.83 7.19 -10.25
C TRP A 827 -45.16 7.92 -10.48
N HIS A 828 -46.27 7.19 -10.53
CA HIS A 828 -47.60 7.78 -10.75
C HIS A 828 -48.00 8.72 -9.61
N ASP A 829 -47.64 8.39 -8.37
CA ASP A 829 -47.95 9.18 -7.19
C ASP A 829 -47.11 10.46 -7.10
N ILE A 830 -45.84 10.42 -7.54
CA ILE A 830 -44.89 11.55 -7.36
C ILE A 830 -44.66 12.38 -8.63
N LYS A 831 -45.04 11.92 -9.82
CA LYS A 831 -44.69 12.59 -11.09
C LYS A 831 -45.16 14.05 -11.18
N ASP A 832 -46.25 14.40 -10.50
CA ASP A 832 -46.84 15.75 -10.55
C ASP A 832 -46.20 16.70 -9.51
N ASP A 833 -45.33 16.18 -8.64
CA ASP A 833 -44.56 16.97 -7.66
C ASP A 833 -43.28 17.59 -8.26
N PHE A 834 -42.89 17.20 -9.48
CA PHE A 834 -41.65 17.64 -10.13
C PHE A 834 -41.91 18.45 -11.41
N ASP A 835 -41.04 19.44 -11.66
CA ASP A 835 -41.13 20.33 -12.82
C ASP A 835 -40.83 19.64 -14.16
N SER A 836 -40.23 18.45 -14.15
CA SER A 836 -39.84 17.72 -15.37
C SER A 836 -40.06 16.21 -15.24
N PHE A 837 -40.32 15.58 -16.38
CA PHE A 837 -40.47 14.12 -16.48
C PHE A 837 -39.22 13.38 -15.99
N GLU A 838 -38.05 13.90 -16.32
CA GLU A 838 -36.75 13.35 -15.93
C GLU A 838 -36.56 13.31 -14.42
N GLU A 839 -36.99 14.35 -13.70
CA GLU A 839 -36.91 14.42 -12.23
C GLU A 839 -37.84 13.39 -11.57
N GLY A 840 -39.09 13.26 -12.03
CA GLY A 840 -40.00 12.22 -11.53
C GLY A 840 -39.49 10.80 -11.80
N ILE A 841 -38.87 10.56 -12.96
CA ILE A 841 -38.21 9.28 -13.25
C ILE A 841 -36.99 9.07 -12.36
N LYS A 842 -36.14 10.09 -12.17
CA LYS A 842 -34.95 10.03 -11.31
C LYS A 842 -35.28 9.49 -9.93
N GLU A 843 -36.29 10.06 -9.27
CA GLU A 843 -36.71 9.64 -7.92
C GLU A 843 -37.24 8.20 -7.89
N THR A 844 -37.92 7.78 -8.95
CA THR A 844 -38.33 6.38 -9.10
C THR A 844 -37.13 5.45 -9.26
N LEU A 845 -36.11 5.86 -10.03
CA LEU A 845 -34.88 5.09 -10.21
C LEU A 845 -34.02 5.06 -8.94
N VAL A 846 -34.08 6.08 -8.07
CA VAL A 846 -33.47 6.02 -6.73
C VAL A 846 -34.06 4.85 -5.95
N ALA A 847 -35.38 4.66 -5.98
CA ALA A 847 -36.01 3.52 -5.34
C ALA A 847 -35.57 2.17 -5.95
N VAL A 848 -35.35 2.11 -7.27
CA VAL A 848 -34.80 0.91 -7.94
C VAL A 848 -33.39 0.60 -7.41
N LEU A 849 -32.50 1.60 -7.35
CA LEU A 849 -31.13 1.46 -6.87
C LEU A 849 -31.03 1.26 -5.35
N SER A 850 -32.05 1.60 -4.59
CA SER A 850 -32.12 1.31 -3.14
C SER A 850 -32.79 -0.03 -2.83
N SER A 851 -33.28 -0.74 -3.85
CA SER A 851 -33.98 -2.02 -3.66
C SER A 851 -33.03 -3.18 -3.35
N PRO A 852 -33.51 -4.23 -2.64
CA PRO A 852 -32.71 -5.42 -2.39
C PRO A 852 -32.19 -6.10 -3.68
N ASN A 853 -32.98 -6.07 -4.76
CA ASN A 853 -32.60 -6.65 -6.06
C ASN A 853 -31.37 -5.95 -6.68
N PHE A 854 -31.12 -4.68 -6.36
CA PHE A 854 -29.93 -3.97 -6.81
C PHE A 854 -28.76 -4.13 -5.83
N LEU A 855 -29.01 -3.93 -4.54
CA LEU A 855 -27.96 -3.91 -3.51
C LEU A 855 -27.37 -5.30 -3.22
N PHE A 856 -28.15 -6.36 -3.45
CA PHE A 856 -27.77 -7.72 -3.15
C PHE A 856 -27.69 -8.58 -4.42
N LEU A 857 -26.78 -9.54 -4.39
CA LEU A 857 -26.76 -10.66 -5.33
C LEU A 857 -27.74 -11.70 -4.80
N VAL A 858 -28.99 -11.62 -5.27
CA VAL A 858 -30.06 -12.56 -4.92
C VAL A 858 -30.04 -13.72 -5.90
N GLU A 859 -29.90 -14.93 -5.40
CA GLU A 859 -30.05 -16.14 -6.21
C GLU A 859 -31.54 -16.53 -6.20
N PRO A 860 -32.24 -16.47 -7.34
CA PRO A 860 -33.65 -16.82 -7.38
C PRO A 860 -33.81 -18.30 -7.05
N GLN A 861 -34.61 -18.61 -6.02
CA GLN A 861 -35.07 -19.97 -5.80
C GLN A 861 -36.01 -20.34 -6.95
N ARG A 862 -35.72 -21.43 -7.68
CA ARG A 862 -36.62 -21.93 -8.72
C ARG A 862 -37.89 -22.44 -8.04
N ASN A 863 -39.02 -21.76 -8.28
CA ASN A 863 -40.33 -22.10 -7.71
C ASN A 863 -40.68 -23.57 -7.93
N GLU A 864 -40.96 -24.30 -6.84
CA GLU A 864 -41.39 -25.72 -6.85
C GLU A 864 -42.65 -25.98 -7.70
N THR A 865 -43.44 -24.94 -7.97
CA THR A 865 -44.68 -25.00 -8.76
C THR A 865 -44.47 -25.40 -10.22
N GLU A 866 -43.31 -25.12 -10.83
CA GLU A 866 -43.00 -25.58 -12.20
C GLU A 866 -42.74 -27.09 -12.27
N ILE A 867 -42.22 -27.69 -11.20
CA ILE A 867 -41.92 -29.13 -11.13
C ILE A 867 -43.20 -29.95 -11.00
N ALA A 868 -44.18 -29.46 -10.23
CA ALA A 868 -45.49 -30.11 -10.09
C ALA A 868 -46.24 -30.22 -11.43
N SER A 869 -46.14 -29.20 -12.30
CA SER A 869 -46.80 -29.19 -13.61
C SER A 869 -46.23 -30.19 -14.63
N ARG A 870 -44.98 -30.65 -14.44
CA ARG A 870 -44.34 -31.65 -15.33
C ARG A 870 -44.48 -33.09 -14.85
N GLN A 871 -44.84 -33.32 -13.58
CA GLN A 871 -44.96 -34.68 -13.02
C GLN A 871 -46.37 -35.28 -13.10
N GLU A 872 -47.39 -34.53 -13.54
CA GLU A 872 -48.77 -35.02 -13.66
C GLU A 872 -49.01 -36.04 -14.79
N GLN A 873 -48.01 -36.37 -15.62
CA GLN A 873 -48.19 -37.27 -16.78
C GLN A 873 -47.70 -38.71 -16.62
N THR A 874 -47.20 -39.15 -15.46
CA THR A 874 -46.74 -40.53 -15.29
C THR A 874 -47.38 -41.28 -14.12
N SER A 875 -48.51 -41.92 -14.47
CA SER A 875 -48.91 -43.29 -14.12
C SER A 875 -49.12 -43.66 -12.63
N LEU A 876 -50.39 -43.72 -12.23
CA LEU A 876 -51.18 -44.85 -11.67
C LEU A 876 -50.59 -45.87 -10.66
N ILE A 877 -49.30 -45.83 -10.30
CA ILE A 877 -48.66 -46.81 -9.40
C ILE A 877 -48.43 -46.22 -7.99
N SER A 878 -48.54 -44.91 -7.80
CA SER A 878 -48.33 -44.24 -6.50
C SER A 878 -49.46 -44.48 -5.49
N ASN A 879 -50.69 -44.70 -5.94
CA ASN A 879 -51.87 -44.82 -5.06
C ASN A 879 -51.96 -46.15 -4.29
N VAL A 880 -51.11 -47.14 -4.59
CA VAL A 880 -51.09 -48.44 -3.87
C VAL A 880 -50.01 -48.46 -2.77
N LYS A 881 -48.96 -47.63 -2.87
CA LYS A 881 -47.87 -47.58 -1.87
C LYS A 881 -48.22 -46.76 -0.63
N SER A 882 -49.21 -45.85 -0.70
CA SER A 882 -49.69 -45.10 0.46
C SER A 882 -50.53 -45.93 1.45
N LEU A 883 -50.91 -47.17 1.10
CA LEU A 883 -51.65 -48.07 1.99
C LEU A 883 -50.76 -48.87 2.96
N PHE A 884 -49.45 -48.91 2.76
CA PHE A 884 -48.51 -49.61 3.64
C PHE A 884 -47.54 -48.59 4.24
N MET A 885 -47.82 -48.14 5.46
CA MET A 885 -46.96 -47.24 6.26
C MET A 885 -45.60 -47.89 6.53
N VAL A 886 -44.66 -47.76 5.59
CA VAL A 886 -43.24 -48.08 5.81
C VAL A 886 -42.45 -46.78 5.64
N ASN A 887 -42.14 -46.14 6.76
CA ASN A 887 -41.16 -45.05 6.81
C ASN A 887 -39.77 -45.61 6.48
N SER A 888 -39.31 -45.36 5.27
CA SER A 888 -37.89 -45.49 4.91
C SER A 888 -37.32 -44.08 4.82
N ALA A 889 -36.63 -43.65 5.87
CA ALA A 889 -35.85 -42.41 5.87
C ALA A 889 -34.64 -42.59 4.96
N HIS A 890 -34.77 -42.16 3.70
CA HIS A 890 -33.67 -41.78 2.81
C HIS A 890 -34.13 -40.49 2.13
N ALA A 891 -33.95 -39.35 2.81
CA ALA A 891 -34.10 -38.04 2.18
C ALA A 891 -32.88 -37.83 1.27
N SER A 892 -33.07 -37.96 -0.04
CA SER A 892 -32.08 -37.51 -1.03
C SER A 892 -32.05 -35.99 -1.01
N GLN A 893 -30.90 -35.40 -0.68
CA GLN A 893 -30.62 -33.97 -0.91
C GLN A 893 -30.88 -33.65 -2.39
N SER A 894 -31.86 -32.80 -2.69
CA SER A 894 -32.07 -32.30 -4.04
C SER A 894 -31.13 -31.11 -4.29
N THR A 895 -30.01 -31.36 -4.97
CA THR A 895 -29.16 -30.30 -5.53
C THR A 895 -29.87 -29.66 -6.71
N GLN A 896 -30.08 -28.33 -6.67
CA GLN A 896 -30.72 -27.59 -7.75
C GLN A 896 -29.67 -26.79 -8.52
N SER A 897 -29.68 -26.90 -9.86
CA SER A 897 -28.83 -26.07 -10.72
C SER A 897 -29.20 -24.60 -10.54
N ILE A 898 -28.19 -23.73 -10.46
CA ILE A 898 -28.40 -22.29 -10.38
C ILE A 898 -29.09 -21.76 -11.64
N ASP A 899 -29.84 -20.67 -11.48
CA ASP A 899 -30.39 -19.91 -12.60
C ASP A 899 -29.28 -19.27 -13.46
N GLU A 900 -29.51 -19.15 -14.78
CA GLU A 900 -28.50 -18.68 -15.73
C GLU A 900 -28.15 -17.19 -15.53
N TYR A 901 -29.07 -16.34 -15.04
CA TYR A 901 -28.74 -14.96 -14.67
C TYR A 901 -27.89 -14.91 -13.40
N ALA A 902 -28.19 -15.77 -12.43
CA ALA A 902 -27.36 -15.88 -11.24
C ALA A 902 -25.96 -16.41 -11.57
N LEU A 903 -25.83 -17.32 -12.53
CA LEU A 903 -24.53 -17.74 -13.09
C LEU A 903 -23.78 -16.57 -13.76
N ALA A 904 -24.47 -15.75 -14.57
CA ALA A 904 -23.89 -14.56 -15.17
C ALA A 904 -23.35 -13.58 -14.12
N ASN A 905 -24.11 -13.36 -13.04
CA ASN A 905 -23.71 -12.53 -11.91
C ASN A 905 -22.50 -13.12 -11.17
N ARG A 906 -22.50 -14.43 -10.85
CA ARG A 906 -21.35 -15.08 -10.20
C ARG A 906 -20.08 -14.95 -11.05
N LEU A 907 -20.17 -15.18 -12.36
CA LEU A 907 -19.03 -15.03 -13.28
C LEU A 907 -18.51 -13.59 -13.34
N SER A 908 -19.40 -12.61 -13.52
CA SER A 908 -18.99 -11.21 -13.68
C SER A 908 -18.38 -10.62 -12.40
N TYR A 909 -18.98 -10.88 -11.23
CA TYR A 909 -18.44 -10.38 -9.98
C TYR A 909 -17.18 -11.11 -9.55
N PHE A 910 -17.00 -12.38 -9.94
CA PHE A 910 -15.74 -13.08 -9.73
C PHE A 910 -14.61 -12.52 -10.61
N LEU A 911 -14.81 -12.45 -11.93
CA LEU A 911 -13.71 -12.17 -12.87
C LEU A 911 -13.52 -10.66 -13.17
N TRP A 912 -14.53 -9.83 -12.91
CA TRP A 912 -14.52 -8.39 -13.22
C TRP A 912 -14.89 -7.47 -12.06
N ASN A 913 -15.34 -8.00 -10.91
CA ASN A 913 -15.89 -7.19 -9.82
C ASN A 913 -16.95 -6.16 -10.27
N SER A 914 -17.69 -6.50 -11.33
CA SER A 914 -18.59 -5.61 -12.07
C SER A 914 -19.83 -6.41 -12.50
N PRO A 915 -20.96 -5.74 -12.83
CA PRO A 915 -22.16 -6.43 -13.31
C PRO A 915 -21.90 -7.16 -14.63
N PRO A 916 -22.70 -8.18 -14.97
CA PRO A 916 -22.61 -8.85 -16.26
C PRO A 916 -22.89 -7.86 -17.39
N ASP A 917 -22.18 -8.03 -18.50
CA ASP A 917 -22.40 -7.24 -19.70
C ASP A 917 -23.59 -7.79 -20.52
N GLU A 918 -23.94 -7.08 -21.61
CA GLU A 918 -25.08 -7.44 -22.44
C GLU A 918 -24.96 -8.85 -23.05
N GLU A 919 -23.74 -9.30 -23.37
CA GLU A 919 -23.49 -10.64 -23.90
C GLU A 919 -23.80 -11.73 -22.87
N LEU A 920 -23.30 -11.59 -21.63
CA LEU A 920 -23.60 -12.53 -20.54
C LEU A 920 -25.11 -12.54 -20.22
N LEU A 921 -25.74 -11.37 -20.16
CA LEU A 921 -27.19 -11.26 -19.92
C LEU A 921 -28.01 -11.86 -21.06
N HIS A 922 -27.58 -11.71 -22.32
CA HIS A 922 -28.24 -12.29 -23.48
C HIS A 922 -28.09 -13.83 -23.51
N LEU A 923 -26.90 -14.36 -23.21
CA LEU A 923 -26.70 -15.80 -23.08
C LEU A 923 -27.52 -16.40 -21.93
N ALA A 924 -27.59 -15.69 -20.80
CA ALA A 924 -28.42 -16.07 -19.67
C ALA A 924 -29.91 -16.09 -20.03
N ALA A 925 -30.40 -15.05 -20.71
CA ALA A 925 -31.79 -14.97 -21.19
C ALA A 925 -32.18 -16.16 -22.07
N ASN A 926 -31.23 -16.67 -22.86
CA ASN A 926 -31.44 -17.80 -23.77
C ASN A 926 -31.10 -19.18 -23.16
N ASN A 927 -30.73 -19.25 -21.88
CA ASN A 927 -30.24 -20.46 -21.20
C ASN A 927 -29.06 -21.14 -21.92
N GLN A 928 -28.10 -20.34 -22.40
CA GLN A 928 -26.95 -20.81 -23.16
C GLN A 928 -25.61 -20.61 -22.44
N LEU A 929 -25.59 -19.89 -21.31
CA LEU A 929 -24.34 -19.46 -20.67
C LEU A 929 -23.58 -20.65 -20.05
N SER A 930 -24.26 -21.54 -19.34
CA SER A 930 -23.65 -22.74 -18.75
C SER A 930 -22.94 -23.63 -19.78
N SER A 931 -23.40 -23.65 -21.03
CA SER A 931 -22.78 -24.41 -22.12
C SER A 931 -21.56 -23.72 -22.77
N GLN A 932 -21.32 -22.45 -22.46
CA GLN A 932 -20.30 -21.61 -23.11
C GLN A 932 -19.28 -21.03 -22.12
N LEU A 933 -19.17 -21.60 -20.92
CA LEU A 933 -18.30 -21.09 -19.84
C LEU A 933 -16.84 -20.89 -20.26
N GLU A 934 -16.26 -21.82 -21.01
CA GLU A 934 -14.87 -21.71 -21.45
C GLU A 934 -14.65 -20.53 -22.40
N ALA A 935 -15.54 -20.36 -23.38
CA ALA A 935 -15.48 -19.25 -24.33
C ALA A 935 -15.66 -17.90 -23.63
N GLN A 936 -16.59 -17.83 -22.67
CA GLN A 936 -16.84 -16.62 -21.89
C GLN A 936 -15.69 -16.30 -20.95
N LEU A 937 -15.08 -17.29 -20.29
CA LEU A 937 -13.86 -17.09 -19.49
C LEU A 937 -12.75 -16.46 -20.35
N GLN A 938 -12.45 -17.04 -21.52
CA GLN A 938 -11.40 -16.52 -22.40
C GLN A 938 -11.70 -15.11 -22.91
N ARG A 939 -12.97 -14.80 -23.20
CA ARG A 939 -13.40 -13.46 -23.58
C ARG A 939 -13.21 -12.46 -22.44
N MET A 940 -13.65 -12.81 -21.24
CA MET A 940 -13.59 -11.95 -20.06
C MET A 940 -12.15 -11.64 -19.63
N LEU A 941 -11.23 -12.61 -19.77
CA LEU A 941 -9.80 -12.41 -19.48
C LEU A 941 -9.09 -11.50 -20.50
N LYS A 942 -9.68 -11.23 -21.66
CA LYS A 942 -9.13 -10.28 -22.66
C LYS A 942 -9.53 -8.83 -22.39
N ASP A 943 -10.58 -8.59 -21.62
CA ASP A 943 -10.96 -7.25 -21.17
C ASP A 943 -10.00 -6.80 -20.07
N GLU A 944 -8.91 -6.14 -20.47
CA GLU A 944 -7.86 -5.72 -19.55
C GLU A 944 -8.38 -4.75 -18.48
N GLU A 945 -9.31 -3.84 -18.82
CA GLU A 945 -9.81 -2.86 -17.86
C GLU A 945 -10.61 -3.54 -16.75
N LYS A 946 -11.58 -4.38 -17.11
CA LYS A 946 -12.43 -5.06 -16.14
C LYS A 946 -11.68 -6.16 -15.39
N LEU A 947 -10.78 -6.88 -16.05
CA LEU A 947 -9.91 -7.85 -15.38
C LEU A 947 -9.04 -7.18 -14.31
N MET A 948 -8.54 -5.97 -14.57
CA MET A 948 -7.75 -5.22 -13.59
C MET A 948 -8.57 -4.80 -12.35
N ARG A 949 -9.89 -4.63 -12.46
CA ARG A 949 -10.77 -4.39 -11.29
C ARG A 949 -10.77 -5.60 -10.34
N PHE A 950 -10.85 -6.82 -10.88
CA PHE A 950 -10.69 -8.05 -10.10
C PHE A 950 -9.28 -8.16 -9.50
N ILE A 951 -8.24 -8.08 -10.34
CA ILE A 951 -6.85 -8.27 -9.91
C ILE A 951 -6.47 -7.29 -8.80
N LYS A 952 -6.88 -6.03 -8.90
CA LYS A 952 -6.59 -5.00 -7.90
C LYS A 952 -7.16 -5.37 -6.54
N VAL A 953 -8.44 -5.75 -6.46
CA VAL A 953 -9.10 -6.10 -5.19
C VAL A 953 -8.56 -7.43 -4.66
N PHE A 954 -8.59 -8.48 -5.49
CA PHE A 954 -8.15 -9.82 -5.11
C PHE A 954 -6.69 -9.82 -4.62
N SER A 955 -5.77 -9.21 -5.38
CA SER A 955 -4.34 -9.20 -5.00
C SER A 955 -4.08 -8.33 -3.76
N LYS A 956 -4.78 -7.20 -3.62
CA LYS A 956 -4.67 -6.34 -2.42
C LYS A 956 -5.08 -7.11 -1.17
N GLU A 957 -6.21 -7.81 -1.22
CA GLU A 957 -6.79 -8.55 -0.10
C GLU A 957 -6.03 -9.85 0.20
N TRP A 958 -5.77 -10.67 -0.82
CA TRP A 958 -5.03 -11.92 -0.66
C TRP A 958 -3.61 -11.69 -0.15
N LEU A 959 -2.84 -10.84 -0.84
CA LEU A 959 -1.41 -10.65 -0.57
C LEU A 959 -1.12 -9.58 0.49
N ARG A 960 -2.15 -8.89 0.99
CA ARG A 960 -2.04 -7.79 1.97
C ARG A 960 -1.16 -6.64 1.49
N LEU A 961 -1.40 -6.17 0.27
CA LEU A 961 -0.66 -5.04 -0.33
C LEU A 961 -0.89 -3.71 0.43
N ASP A 962 -1.96 -3.64 1.22
CA ASP A 962 -2.27 -2.56 2.16
C ASP A 962 -1.13 -2.32 3.16
N ARG A 963 -0.45 -3.39 3.61
CA ARG A 963 0.66 -3.28 4.57
C ARG A 963 1.82 -2.46 4.03
N GLN A 964 2.18 -2.65 2.76
CA GLN A 964 3.24 -1.85 2.12
C GLN A 964 2.82 -0.40 1.93
N GLN A 965 1.55 -0.15 1.61
CA GLN A 965 0.98 1.20 1.52
C GLN A 965 1.09 1.96 2.84
N MET A 966 0.79 1.32 3.97
CA MET A 966 0.89 1.91 5.30
C MET A 966 2.32 1.98 5.84
N GLN A 967 3.25 1.23 5.27
CA GLN A 967 4.64 1.20 5.73
C GLN A 967 5.33 2.56 5.51
N SER A 968 5.79 3.17 6.61
CA SER A 968 6.71 4.31 6.60
C SER A 968 8.15 3.79 6.60
N VAL A 969 8.99 4.31 5.70
CA VAL A 969 10.39 3.89 5.55
C VAL A 969 11.29 5.05 5.94
N ASP A 970 12.39 4.76 6.63
CA ASP A 970 13.37 5.76 7.02
C ASP A 970 14.15 6.28 5.80
N VAL A 971 13.90 7.54 5.45
CA VAL A 971 14.43 8.18 4.24
C VAL A 971 15.93 8.45 4.34
N ASP A 972 16.47 8.62 5.55
CA ASP A 972 17.91 8.82 5.76
C ASP A 972 18.69 7.52 5.53
N THR A 973 18.10 6.39 5.88
CA THR A 973 18.64 5.04 5.66
C THR A 973 18.48 4.59 4.21
N TYR A 974 17.33 4.92 3.59
CA TYR A 974 16.95 4.48 2.24
C TYR A 974 16.59 5.66 1.32
N PRO A 975 17.55 6.56 0.99
CA PRO A 975 17.26 7.79 0.26
C PRO A 975 16.81 7.59 -1.19
N ASP A 976 17.06 6.40 -1.77
CA ASP A 976 16.63 6.00 -3.11
C ASP A 976 15.27 5.29 -3.13
N TYR A 977 14.72 4.92 -1.96
CA TYR A 977 13.36 4.43 -1.84
C TYR A 977 12.37 5.61 -1.86
N THR A 978 12.00 6.03 -3.06
CA THR A 978 11.05 7.13 -3.26
C THR A 978 9.61 6.63 -3.28
N ARG A 979 8.64 7.53 -3.10
CA ARG A 979 7.22 7.21 -3.32
C ARG A 979 6.90 6.61 -4.70
N PHE A 980 7.69 6.95 -5.72
CA PHE A 980 7.54 6.38 -7.06
C PHE A 980 7.94 4.91 -7.08
N VAL A 981 9.05 4.55 -6.42
CA VAL A 981 9.45 3.14 -6.25
C VAL A 981 8.37 2.39 -5.46
N LYS A 982 7.86 2.99 -4.37
CA LYS A 982 6.78 2.40 -3.57
C LYS A 982 5.53 2.09 -4.41
N HIS A 983 5.10 3.02 -5.27
CA HIS A 983 3.98 2.80 -6.18
C HIS A 983 4.29 1.75 -7.25
N ASP A 984 5.48 1.82 -7.87
CA ASP A 984 5.91 0.90 -8.92
C ASP A 984 6.00 -0.54 -8.42
N MET A 985 6.39 -0.76 -7.16
CA MET A 985 6.35 -2.10 -6.53
C MET A 985 4.94 -2.70 -6.47
N GLN A 986 3.89 -1.88 -6.30
CA GLN A 986 2.51 -2.39 -6.33
C GLN A 986 2.12 -2.74 -7.76
N GLN A 987 2.46 -1.89 -8.71
CA GLN A 987 2.19 -2.13 -10.12
C GLN A 987 2.95 -3.36 -10.63
N GLU A 988 4.16 -3.64 -10.14
CA GLU A 988 4.87 -4.90 -10.39
C GLU A 988 3.99 -6.11 -10.05
N THR A 989 3.43 -6.16 -8.84
CA THR A 989 2.58 -7.27 -8.40
C THR A 989 1.30 -7.37 -9.23
N LEU A 990 0.61 -6.25 -9.46
CA LEU A 990 -0.66 -6.26 -10.19
C LEU A 990 -0.48 -6.67 -11.66
N GLN A 991 0.54 -6.13 -12.33
CA GLN A 991 0.85 -6.48 -13.73
C GLN A 991 1.37 -7.91 -13.84
N PHE A 992 2.09 -8.42 -12.84
CA PHE A 992 2.49 -9.82 -12.76
C PHE A 992 1.27 -10.74 -12.67
N MET A 993 0.33 -10.48 -11.76
CA MET A 993 -0.89 -11.28 -11.64
C MET A 993 -1.75 -11.24 -12.92
N ARG A 994 -1.81 -10.08 -13.59
CA ARG A 994 -2.47 -9.94 -14.89
C ARG A 994 -1.84 -10.85 -15.94
N LEU A 995 -0.53 -10.78 -16.10
CA LEU A 995 0.19 -11.60 -17.06
C LEU A 995 -0.02 -13.09 -16.80
N LEU A 996 0.03 -13.53 -15.53
CA LEU A 996 -0.20 -14.93 -15.17
C LEU A 996 -1.57 -15.45 -15.66
N MET A 997 -2.63 -14.65 -15.48
CA MET A 997 -3.99 -15.03 -15.85
C MET A 997 -4.24 -14.89 -17.36
N GLN A 998 -3.82 -13.78 -17.96
CA GLN A 998 -4.09 -13.45 -19.36
C GLN A 998 -3.29 -14.33 -20.32
N ASP A 999 -2.02 -14.60 -20.03
CA ASP A 999 -1.13 -15.42 -20.88
C ASP A 999 -1.15 -16.91 -20.51
N ASN A 1000 -2.06 -17.31 -19.61
CA ASN A 1000 -2.24 -18.69 -19.15
C ASN A 1000 -0.92 -19.34 -18.66
N LEU A 1001 -0.19 -18.63 -17.81
CA LEU A 1001 1.06 -19.15 -17.25
C LEU A 1001 0.75 -20.16 -16.13
N SER A 1002 1.75 -20.98 -15.75
CA SER A 1002 1.60 -21.88 -14.59
C SER A 1002 1.51 -21.05 -13.31
N ALA A 1003 0.61 -21.42 -12.40
CA ALA A 1003 0.45 -20.83 -11.08
C ALA A 1003 1.73 -20.91 -10.24
N LEU A 1004 2.59 -21.90 -10.52
CA LEU A 1004 3.89 -22.04 -9.86
C LEU A 1004 4.84 -20.85 -10.11
N ASN A 1005 4.61 -20.04 -11.14
CA ASN A 1005 5.35 -18.79 -11.35
C ASN A 1005 5.24 -17.82 -10.16
N ILE A 1006 4.19 -17.95 -9.34
CA ILE A 1006 4.04 -17.19 -8.09
C ILE A 1006 5.24 -17.40 -7.14
N ILE A 1007 5.88 -18.57 -7.18
CA ILE A 1007 7.07 -18.87 -6.39
C ILE A 1007 8.34 -18.39 -7.10
N ASP A 1008 8.52 -18.81 -8.36
CA ASP A 1008 9.68 -18.43 -9.17
C ASP A 1008 9.31 -18.39 -10.65
N SER A 1009 9.74 -17.32 -11.33
CA SER A 1009 9.54 -17.10 -12.76
C SER A 1009 10.88 -16.77 -13.42
N ASP A 1010 10.99 -17.02 -14.71
CA ASP A 1010 12.16 -16.66 -15.52
C ASP A 1010 12.12 -15.20 -16.01
N PHE A 1011 11.15 -14.41 -15.54
CA PHE A 1011 11.00 -12.99 -15.78
C PHE A 1011 10.63 -12.22 -14.50
N ALA A 1012 10.84 -10.91 -14.49
CA ALA A 1012 10.28 -9.98 -13.50
C ALA A 1012 9.48 -8.87 -14.21
N MET A 1013 8.42 -8.37 -13.58
CA MET A 1013 7.59 -7.30 -14.16
C MET A 1013 8.14 -5.93 -13.77
N LEU A 1014 8.85 -5.28 -14.69
CA LEU A 1014 9.62 -4.09 -14.36
C LEU A 1014 9.36 -2.95 -15.37
N ASN A 1015 9.38 -1.73 -14.84
CA ASN A 1015 9.68 -0.52 -15.61
C ASN A 1015 11.13 -0.09 -15.36
N GLN A 1016 11.61 0.96 -16.02
CA GLN A 1016 12.98 1.45 -15.83
C GLN A 1016 13.27 1.85 -14.38
N ASN A 1017 12.35 2.59 -13.75
CA ASN A 1017 12.56 3.12 -12.40
C ASN A 1017 12.81 1.99 -11.39
N LEU A 1018 11.96 0.95 -11.42
CA LEU A 1018 12.05 -0.21 -10.55
C LEU A 1018 13.21 -1.13 -10.92
N ALA A 1019 13.49 -1.34 -12.21
CA ALA A 1019 14.63 -2.13 -12.67
C ALA A 1019 15.95 -1.56 -12.14
N GLU A 1020 16.16 -0.26 -12.30
CA GLU A 1020 17.34 0.44 -11.79
C GLU A 1020 17.39 0.42 -10.25
N PHE A 1021 16.25 0.53 -9.54
CA PHE A 1021 16.19 0.36 -8.08
C PHE A 1021 16.61 -1.05 -7.64
N TYR A 1022 16.30 -2.06 -8.44
CA TYR A 1022 16.75 -3.43 -8.23
C TYR A 1022 18.16 -3.74 -8.75
N GLY A 1023 18.79 -2.80 -9.47
CA GLY A 1023 20.09 -2.98 -10.08
C GLY A 1023 20.08 -3.82 -11.37
N ILE A 1024 18.93 -3.91 -12.06
CA ILE A 1024 18.77 -4.63 -13.34
C ILE A 1024 19.05 -3.65 -14.49
N PRO A 1025 20.10 -3.88 -15.30
CA PRO A 1025 20.47 -2.97 -16.38
C PRO A 1025 19.57 -3.12 -17.62
N ASN A 1026 19.70 -2.20 -18.58
CA ASN A 1026 19.10 -2.27 -19.92
C ASN A 1026 17.57 -2.23 -20.01
N VAL A 1027 16.85 -1.91 -18.93
CA VAL A 1027 15.41 -1.62 -18.98
C VAL A 1027 15.21 -0.13 -19.16
N LYS A 1028 14.55 0.29 -20.26
CA LYS A 1028 14.31 1.69 -20.59
C LYS A 1028 12.82 2.00 -20.72
N GLY A 1029 12.38 3.13 -20.18
CA GLY A 1029 11.00 3.61 -20.25
C GLY A 1029 10.11 3.19 -19.09
N ARG A 1030 8.98 3.86 -18.96
CA ARG A 1030 8.07 3.82 -17.79
C ARG A 1030 7.08 2.65 -17.75
N HIS A 1031 6.88 1.97 -18.88
CA HIS A 1031 5.90 0.88 -18.98
C HIS A 1031 6.44 -0.39 -18.30
N PHE A 1032 5.57 -1.04 -17.53
CA PHE A 1032 5.82 -2.37 -17.00
C PHE A 1032 5.83 -3.39 -18.13
N ARG A 1033 6.84 -4.25 -18.14
CA ARG A 1033 6.98 -5.34 -19.11
C ARG A 1033 7.64 -6.55 -18.45
N PRO A 1034 7.43 -7.76 -18.98
CA PRO A 1034 8.22 -8.91 -18.57
C PRO A 1034 9.67 -8.69 -19.00
N VAL A 1035 10.58 -8.65 -18.03
CA VAL A 1035 12.03 -8.58 -18.24
C VAL A 1035 12.61 -9.94 -17.94
N SER A 1036 13.22 -10.56 -18.95
CA SER A 1036 13.82 -11.88 -18.85
C SER A 1036 15.01 -11.91 -17.89
N LEU A 1037 15.09 -12.94 -17.04
CA LEU A 1037 16.09 -13.15 -16.01
C LEU A 1037 17.10 -14.27 -16.38
N THR A 1038 17.38 -14.46 -17.67
CA THR A 1038 18.06 -15.61 -18.31
C THR A 1038 19.47 -15.99 -17.86
N SER A 1039 20.02 -15.41 -16.79
CA SER A 1039 21.30 -15.87 -16.27
C SER A 1039 21.16 -17.25 -15.59
N ASN A 1040 21.74 -18.30 -16.18
CA ASN A 1040 21.81 -19.65 -15.59
C ASN A 1040 22.72 -19.75 -14.35
N LYS A 1041 23.33 -18.63 -13.91
CA LYS A 1041 24.10 -18.53 -12.67
C LYS A 1041 23.27 -17.79 -11.61
N PRO A 1042 23.35 -18.16 -10.32
CA PRO A 1042 22.70 -17.41 -9.26
C PRO A 1042 23.31 -16.00 -9.21
N SER A 1043 22.53 -15.02 -9.68
CA SER A 1043 22.81 -13.59 -9.62
C SER A 1043 21.69 -12.91 -8.85
N PRO A 1044 21.92 -11.75 -8.21
CA PRO A 1044 20.85 -10.98 -7.56
C PRO A 1044 19.68 -10.67 -8.52
N GLU A 1045 19.97 -10.54 -9.82
CA GLU A 1045 18.98 -10.34 -10.88
C GLU A 1045 18.10 -11.60 -11.06
N ARG A 1046 18.70 -12.80 -11.20
CA ARG A 1046 17.94 -14.05 -11.34
C ARG A 1046 17.03 -14.34 -10.15
N MET A 1047 17.40 -13.88 -8.96
CA MET A 1047 16.63 -14.09 -7.74
C MET A 1047 15.31 -13.31 -7.70
N ARG A 1048 14.99 -12.46 -8.69
CA ARG A 1048 13.82 -11.57 -8.71
C ARG A 1048 12.49 -12.15 -9.21
N GLY A 1049 12.48 -13.33 -9.83
CA GLY A 1049 11.25 -13.93 -10.36
C GLY A 1049 10.26 -14.37 -9.26
N GLY A 1050 8.95 -14.25 -9.49
CA GLY A 1050 7.91 -14.65 -8.53
C GLY A 1050 7.68 -13.67 -7.36
N LEU A 1051 6.57 -13.86 -6.64
CA LEU A 1051 6.07 -12.94 -5.60
C LEU A 1051 7.00 -12.81 -4.40
N LEU A 1052 7.72 -13.89 -4.05
CA LEU A 1052 8.59 -13.94 -2.86
C LEU A 1052 9.75 -12.92 -2.92
N SER A 1053 10.08 -12.41 -4.10
CA SER A 1053 11.16 -11.45 -4.32
C SER A 1053 10.71 -10.06 -4.76
N GLN A 1054 9.39 -9.83 -4.85
CA GLN A 1054 8.82 -8.54 -5.22
C GLN A 1054 8.88 -7.53 -4.07
N GLY A 1055 9.03 -6.26 -4.42
CA GLY A 1055 9.22 -5.21 -3.42
C GLY A 1055 8.00 -4.96 -2.53
N ALA A 1056 6.79 -5.15 -3.06
CA ALA A 1056 5.55 -4.95 -2.30
C ALA A 1056 5.47 -5.91 -1.09
N PHE A 1057 5.75 -7.19 -1.32
CA PHE A 1057 5.82 -8.19 -0.25
C PHE A 1057 6.97 -7.90 0.73
N LEU A 1058 8.18 -7.72 0.22
CA LEU A 1058 9.38 -7.57 1.05
C LEU A 1058 9.31 -6.35 1.96
N THR A 1059 8.78 -5.23 1.44
CA THR A 1059 8.66 -3.97 2.18
C THR A 1059 7.45 -3.97 3.12
N GLY A 1060 6.30 -4.52 2.68
CA GLY A 1060 5.09 -4.60 3.51
C GLY A 1060 5.23 -5.49 4.74
N HIS A 1061 6.28 -6.32 4.80
CA HIS A 1061 6.61 -7.19 5.93
C HIS A 1061 7.95 -6.81 6.56
N GLY A 1062 8.35 -5.53 6.50
CA GLY A 1062 9.44 -4.93 7.28
C GLY A 1062 8.91 -4.08 8.45
N ASP A 1063 9.77 -3.22 8.99
CA ASP A 1063 9.39 -2.16 9.95
C ASP A 1063 9.78 -0.75 9.47
N GLY A 1064 10.33 -0.63 8.25
CA GLY A 1064 10.78 0.63 7.65
C GLY A 1064 12.27 0.91 7.80
N VAL A 1065 12.96 0.22 8.70
CA VAL A 1065 14.41 0.33 8.93
C VAL A 1065 15.10 -1.01 8.71
N HIS A 1066 14.51 -2.09 9.22
CA HIS A 1066 15.02 -3.45 9.23
C HIS A 1066 14.12 -4.40 8.42
N SER A 1067 14.75 -5.46 7.90
CA SER A 1067 14.03 -6.63 7.41
C SER A 1067 13.40 -7.34 8.62
N HIS A 1068 12.17 -7.85 8.48
CA HIS A 1068 11.50 -8.59 9.55
C HIS A 1068 11.20 -10.03 9.10
N PRO A 1069 12.15 -10.97 9.28
CA PRO A 1069 12.04 -12.37 8.83
C PRO A 1069 10.78 -13.08 9.32
N VAL A 1070 10.40 -12.89 10.58
CA VAL A 1070 9.23 -13.56 11.16
C VAL A 1070 7.93 -13.13 10.46
N LYS A 1071 7.74 -11.83 10.19
CA LYS A 1071 6.58 -11.33 9.45
C LYS A 1071 6.53 -11.90 8.02
N ARG A 1072 7.69 -11.99 7.36
CA ARG A 1072 7.82 -12.62 6.03
C ARG A 1072 7.50 -14.12 6.08
N ALA A 1073 7.96 -14.83 7.11
CA ALA A 1073 7.70 -16.26 7.33
C ALA A 1073 6.21 -16.55 7.53
N VAL A 1074 5.56 -15.79 8.42
CA VAL A 1074 4.12 -15.90 8.70
C VAL A 1074 3.33 -15.69 7.42
N TRP A 1075 3.68 -14.67 6.62
CA TRP A 1075 3.01 -14.43 5.35
C TRP A 1075 3.20 -15.59 4.36
N VAL A 1076 4.41 -16.14 4.22
CA VAL A 1076 4.65 -17.31 3.34
C VAL A 1076 3.81 -18.50 3.80
N LYS A 1077 3.83 -18.83 5.09
CA LYS A 1077 3.05 -19.96 5.61
C LYS A 1077 1.55 -19.74 5.41
N GLN A 1078 1.03 -18.57 5.76
CA GLN A 1078 -0.40 -18.27 5.69
C GLN A 1078 -0.91 -18.11 4.25
N LYS A 1079 -0.24 -17.32 3.41
CA LYS A 1079 -0.75 -16.92 2.09
C LYS A 1079 -0.26 -17.83 0.96
N ILE A 1080 0.97 -18.37 1.07
CA ILE A 1080 1.54 -19.23 0.03
C ILE A 1080 1.29 -20.71 0.32
N LEU A 1081 1.44 -21.17 1.56
CA LEU A 1081 1.24 -22.58 1.92
C LEU A 1081 -0.16 -22.90 2.49
N GLY A 1082 -0.95 -21.89 2.85
CA GLY A 1082 -2.28 -22.11 3.47
C GLY A 1082 -2.21 -22.70 4.89
N ASP A 1083 -1.07 -22.57 5.58
CA ASP A 1083 -0.82 -23.07 6.93
C ASP A 1083 -0.66 -21.90 7.91
N GLU A 1084 -1.77 -21.38 8.43
CA GLU A 1084 -1.77 -20.23 9.33
C GLU A 1084 -1.15 -20.56 10.70
N PRO A 1085 -0.06 -19.88 11.11
CA PRO A 1085 0.52 -20.08 12.43
C PRO A 1085 -0.41 -19.59 13.55
N PRO A 1086 -0.37 -20.20 14.76
CA PRO A 1086 -1.16 -19.72 15.89
C PRO A 1086 -0.75 -18.29 16.29
N PRO A 1087 -1.67 -17.49 16.85
CA PRO A 1087 -1.35 -16.14 17.32
C PRO A 1087 -0.28 -16.17 18.42
N PRO A 1088 0.52 -15.10 18.56
CA PRO A 1088 1.55 -15.04 19.59
C PRO A 1088 0.91 -15.07 21.00
N PRO A 1089 1.60 -15.63 22.02
CA PRO A 1089 1.12 -15.61 23.39
C PRO A 1089 0.94 -14.16 23.91
N PRO A 1090 -0.08 -13.89 24.74
CA PRO A 1090 -0.17 -12.61 25.45
C PRO A 1090 1.02 -12.47 26.42
N ASN A 1091 1.72 -11.34 26.39
CA ASN A 1091 2.92 -11.01 27.21
C ASN A 1091 4.28 -11.53 26.71
N VAL A 1092 4.54 -11.57 25.40
CA VAL A 1092 5.92 -11.72 24.89
C VAL A 1092 6.68 -10.41 25.12
N PRO A 1093 7.78 -10.40 25.91
CA PRO A 1093 8.61 -9.21 26.07
C PRO A 1093 9.33 -8.90 24.75
N ASP A 1094 9.38 -7.63 24.37
CA ASP A 1094 10.23 -7.19 23.27
C ASP A 1094 11.70 -7.57 23.51
N LEU A 1095 12.46 -7.73 22.43
CA LEU A 1095 13.90 -7.91 22.53
C LEU A 1095 14.53 -6.64 23.11
N ASP A 1096 15.14 -6.74 24.29
CA ASP A 1096 15.76 -5.61 24.98
C ASP A 1096 17.00 -5.10 24.22
N PRO A 1097 16.92 -3.92 23.57
CA PRO A 1097 18.04 -3.36 22.82
C PRO A 1097 19.26 -3.03 23.70
N GLU A 1098 19.06 -2.89 25.01
CA GLU A 1098 20.10 -2.56 26.00
C GLU A 1098 20.96 -3.79 26.36
N THR A 1099 20.65 -4.98 25.83
CA THR A 1099 21.46 -6.19 26.07
C THR A 1099 22.90 -5.98 25.57
N PRO A 1100 23.94 -6.11 26.42
CA PRO A 1100 25.32 -5.82 26.02
C PRO A 1100 25.78 -6.67 24.84
N GLY A 1101 26.10 -6.03 23.71
CA GLY A 1101 26.53 -6.71 22.48
C GLY A 1101 25.42 -7.01 21.48
N PHE A 1102 24.15 -6.73 21.81
CA PHE A 1102 22.98 -6.88 20.93
C PHE A 1102 23.15 -6.17 19.57
N GLU A 1103 23.69 -4.95 19.63
CA GLU A 1103 24.10 -4.11 18.49
C GLU A 1103 25.03 -4.80 17.47
N LYS A 1104 25.80 -5.80 17.92
CA LYS A 1104 26.85 -6.50 17.15
C LYS A 1104 26.42 -7.87 16.61
N LEU A 1105 25.24 -8.36 17.00
CA LEU A 1105 24.74 -9.67 16.59
C LEU A 1105 24.02 -9.58 15.24
N THR A 1106 24.11 -10.65 14.45
CA THR A 1106 23.25 -10.84 13.28
C THR A 1106 21.82 -11.10 13.73
N LEU A 1107 20.83 -10.83 12.87
CA LEU A 1107 19.42 -11.05 13.23
C LEU A 1107 19.11 -12.53 13.51
N LYS A 1108 19.77 -13.47 12.83
CA LYS A 1108 19.70 -14.90 13.13
C LYS A 1108 20.13 -15.18 14.58
N GLN A 1109 21.23 -14.59 15.03
CA GLN A 1109 21.70 -14.71 16.42
C GLN A 1109 20.75 -14.01 17.41
N GLN A 1110 20.14 -12.90 17.02
CA GLN A 1110 19.12 -12.23 17.85
C GLN A 1110 17.86 -13.09 18.01
N LEU A 1111 17.39 -13.72 16.93
CA LEU A 1111 16.29 -14.68 16.95
C LEU A 1111 16.64 -15.92 17.76
N GLU A 1112 17.86 -16.46 17.64
CA GLU A 1112 18.35 -17.57 18.46
C GLU A 1112 18.30 -17.22 19.96
N MET A 1113 18.75 -16.02 20.36
CA MET A 1113 18.61 -15.56 21.75
C MET A 1113 17.13 -15.42 22.19
N HIS A 1114 16.23 -15.03 21.29
CA HIS A 1114 14.79 -14.97 21.58
C HIS A 1114 14.18 -16.36 21.75
N ARG A 1115 14.64 -17.32 20.94
CA ARG A 1115 14.20 -18.73 20.90
C ARG A 1115 14.67 -19.54 22.09
N ASP A 1116 15.69 -19.09 22.81
CA ASP A 1116 16.19 -19.78 24.01
C ASP A 1116 15.20 -19.74 25.19
N LYS A 1117 14.09 -18.99 25.09
CA LYS A 1117 12.96 -19.08 26.02
C LYS A 1117 12.09 -20.28 25.69
N GLU A 1118 11.86 -21.14 26.69
CA GLU A 1118 11.09 -22.39 26.52
C GLU A 1118 9.68 -22.17 25.95
N SER A 1119 9.01 -21.08 26.35
CA SER A 1119 7.68 -20.71 25.83
C SER A 1119 7.67 -20.24 24.37
N CYS A 1120 8.81 -19.85 23.81
CA CYS A 1120 8.93 -19.29 22.46
C CYS A 1120 9.50 -20.32 21.47
N ARG A 1121 10.34 -21.26 21.94
CA ARG A 1121 11.10 -22.20 21.11
C ARG A 1121 10.24 -23.03 20.15
N ASP A 1122 9.16 -23.61 20.65
CA ASP A 1122 8.39 -24.62 19.92
C ASP A 1122 7.58 -24.04 18.75
N CYS A 1123 7.06 -22.82 18.90
CA CYS A 1123 6.37 -22.10 17.82
C CYS A 1123 7.39 -21.55 16.80
N HIS A 1124 8.46 -20.91 17.27
CA HIS A 1124 9.46 -20.29 16.39
C HIS A 1124 10.26 -21.33 15.57
N ALA A 1125 10.48 -22.53 16.10
CA ALA A 1125 11.09 -23.63 15.34
C ALA A 1125 10.32 -23.99 14.06
N LYS A 1126 9.01 -23.73 14.00
CA LYS A 1126 8.16 -24.03 12.85
C LYS A 1126 7.97 -22.86 11.88
N ILE A 1127 8.34 -21.64 12.29
CA ILE A 1127 8.06 -20.40 11.57
C ILE A 1127 9.37 -19.78 11.04
N ASP A 1128 10.32 -19.51 11.94
CA ASP A 1128 11.55 -18.76 11.63
C ASP A 1128 12.35 -19.31 10.44
N PRO A 1129 12.43 -20.64 10.21
CA PRO A 1129 13.13 -21.16 9.04
C PRO A 1129 12.64 -20.64 7.70
N PHE A 1130 11.32 -20.40 7.57
CA PHE A 1130 10.73 -19.81 6.37
C PHE A 1130 11.04 -18.31 6.22
N GLY A 1131 11.52 -17.65 7.27
CA GLY A 1131 11.84 -16.22 7.30
C GLY A 1131 13.32 -15.92 7.07
N VAL A 1132 14.21 -16.70 7.69
CA VAL A 1132 15.68 -16.48 7.67
C VAL A 1132 16.23 -16.44 6.24
N VAL A 1133 15.62 -17.19 5.32
CA VAL A 1133 15.98 -17.21 3.89
C VAL A 1133 15.82 -15.85 3.18
N PHE A 1134 15.07 -14.91 3.77
CA PHE A 1134 14.88 -13.55 3.26
C PHE A 1134 15.87 -12.53 3.82
N GLU A 1135 16.84 -12.93 4.65
CA GLU A 1135 17.78 -12.00 5.28
C GLU A 1135 18.67 -11.26 4.28
N ASN A 1136 18.88 -11.86 3.09
CA ASN A 1136 19.52 -11.20 1.97
C ASN A 1136 18.69 -10.07 1.34
N TYR A 1137 17.48 -9.78 1.82
CA TYR A 1137 16.71 -8.62 1.41
C TYR A 1137 16.56 -7.62 2.55
N ASP A 1138 16.93 -6.36 2.31
CA ASP A 1138 16.76 -5.27 3.27
C ASP A 1138 15.28 -4.87 3.48
N ALA A 1139 15.03 -3.82 4.26
CA ALA A 1139 13.67 -3.36 4.60
C ALA A 1139 12.87 -2.89 3.38
N VAL A 1140 13.55 -2.44 2.31
CA VAL A 1140 12.95 -1.93 1.07
C VAL A 1140 13.02 -2.95 -0.07
N GLY A 1141 13.40 -4.19 0.24
CA GLY A 1141 13.44 -5.30 -0.69
C GLY A 1141 14.62 -5.30 -1.66
N ARG A 1142 15.71 -4.58 -1.40
CA ARG A 1142 16.97 -4.70 -2.16
C ARG A 1142 17.81 -5.85 -1.66
N TYR A 1143 18.51 -6.50 -2.59
CA TYR A 1143 19.40 -7.60 -2.24
C TYR A 1143 20.68 -7.08 -1.55
N ARG A 1144 21.14 -7.77 -0.51
CA ARG A 1144 22.36 -7.49 0.25
C ARG A 1144 23.10 -8.78 0.59
N ALA A 1145 24.43 -8.75 0.47
CA ALA A 1145 25.30 -9.86 0.86
C ALA A 1145 25.84 -9.72 2.30
N ALA A 1146 25.79 -8.51 2.87
CA ALA A 1146 26.29 -8.20 4.19
C ALA A 1146 25.38 -7.20 4.92
N TYR A 1147 25.34 -7.28 6.25
CA TYR A 1147 24.63 -6.35 7.13
C TYR A 1147 25.58 -5.88 8.25
N LYS A 1148 25.65 -4.57 8.51
CA LYS A 1148 26.65 -3.97 9.44
C LYS A 1148 28.10 -4.45 9.21
N LYS A 1149 28.48 -4.66 7.93
CA LYS A 1149 29.78 -5.23 7.48
C LYS A 1149 30.03 -6.71 7.85
N LEU A 1150 29.05 -7.40 8.43
CA LEU A 1150 29.10 -8.84 8.65
C LEU A 1150 28.42 -9.57 7.47
N PRO A 1151 28.96 -10.70 7.00
CA PRO A 1151 28.29 -11.52 6.00
C PRO A 1151 26.96 -12.04 6.54
N ILE A 1152 25.94 -12.07 5.70
CA ILE A 1152 24.62 -12.59 6.06
C ILE A 1152 24.62 -14.10 5.90
N ASP A 1153 24.27 -14.81 6.97
CA ASP A 1153 23.97 -16.24 6.95
C ASP A 1153 22.45 -16.45 6.81
N ALA A 1154 22.00 -16.77 5.59
CA ALA A 1154 20.60 -17.08 5.29
C ALA A 1154 20.30 -18.59 5.29
N SER A 1155 21.19 -19.40 5.88
CA SER A 1155 20.97 -20.84 6.01
C SER A 1155 19.99 -21.17 7.15
N SER A 1156 19.09 -22.11 6.88
CA SER A 1156 18.13 -22.62 7.88
C SER A 1156 17.72 -24.06 7.58
N ILE A 1157 17.13 -24.71 8.59
CA ILE A 1157 16.59 -26.07 8.50
C ILE A 1157 15.08 -25.99 8.65
N LEU A 1158 14.35 -26.41 7.62
CA LEU A 1158 12.89 -26.45 7.63
C LEU A 1158 12.36 -27.53 8.58
N PRO A 1159 11.07 -27.47 9.00
CA PRO A 1159 10.51 -28.42 9.96
C PRO A 1159 10.53 -29.89 9.54
N ASP A 1160 10.63 -30.15 8.23
CA ASP A 1160 10.74 -31.49 7.63
C ASP A 1160 12.20 -32.01 7.57
N GLY A 1161 13.17 -31.19 8.00
CA GLY A 1161 14.60 -31.50 7.96
C GLY A 1161 15.33 -31.02 6.70
N THR A 1162 14.64 -30.36 5.75
CA THR A 1162 15.27 -29.84 4.54
C THR A 1162 16.18 -28.65 4.85
N ASN A 1163 17.44 -28.71 4.41
CA ASN A 1163 18.37 -27.58 4.50
C ASN A 1163 18.14 -26.61 3.35
N VAL A 1164 17.98 -25.32 3.66
CA VAL A 1164 17.81 -24.24 2.68
C VAL A 1164 18.80 -23.11 2.96
N ASN A 1165 19.35 -22.52 1.91
CA ASN A 1165 20.21 -21.34 2.01
C ASN A 1165 19.72 -20.21 1.10
N GLY A 1166 19.05 -19.22 1.71
CA GLY A 1166 18.55 -18.04 1.02
C GLY A 1166 17.37 -18.31 0.07
N ILE A 1167 17.02 -17.28 -0.71
CA ILE A 1167 15.81 -17.24 -1.52
C ILE A 1167 15.75 -18.30 -2.64
N SER A 1168 16.90 -18.68 -3.20
CA SER A 1168 16.95 -19.64 -4.31
C SER A 1168 16.54 -21.05 -3.87
N ASP A 1169 17.01 -21.47 -2.70
CA ASP A 1169 16.75 -22.81 -2.18
C ASP A 1169 15.31 -22.93 -1.68
N ILE A 1170 14.76 -21.90 -1.01
CA ILE A 1170 13.35 -21.93 -0.58
C ILE A 1170 12.40 -21.93 -1.78
N LYS A 1171 12.71 -21.17 -2.85
CA LYS A 1171 11.94 -21.22 -4.10
C LYS A 1171 11.97 -22.62 -4.71
N THR A 1172 13.16 -23.24 -4.76
CA THR A 1172 13.32 -24.61 -5.26
C THR A 1172 12.54 -25.62 -4.42
N TYR A 1173 12.60 -25.51 -3.09
CA TYR A 1173 11.82 -26.34 -2.17
C TYR A 1173 10.32 -26.19 -2.40
N LEU A 1174 9.82 -24.96 -2.46
CA LEU A 1174 8.40 -24.68 -2.68
C LEU A 1174 7.92 -25.19 -4.05
N MET A 1175 8.72 -25.02 -5.10
CA MET A 1175 8.41 -25.52 -6.45
C MET A 1175 8.37 -27.05 -6.53
N LYS A 1176 9.38 -27.72 -5.96
CA LYS A 1176 9.59 -29.17 -6.18
C LYS A 1176 8.93 -30.05 -5.14
N GLN A 1177 8.84 -29.60 -3.90
CA GLN A 1177 8.36 -30.41 -2.77
C GLN A 1177 7.00 -29.95 -2.24
N GLN A 1178 6.65 -28.68 -2.40
CA GLN A 1178 5.38 -28.11 -1.91
C GLN A 1178 4.50 -27.52 -3.02
N GLY A 1179 4.77 -27.86 -4.29
CA GLY A 1179 4.07 -27.25 -5.43
C GLY A 1179 2.55 -27.47 -5.39
N ASP A 1180 2.12 -28.67 -4.97
CA ASP A 1180 0.70 -28.98 -4.77
C ASP A 1180 0.08 -28.10 -3.67
N GLU A 1181 0.74 -27.92 -2.52
CA GLU A 1181 0.24 -27.08 -1.42
C GLU A 1181 0.17 -25.59 -1.80
N VAL A 1182 1.14 -25.11 -2.59
CA VAL A 1182 1.11 -23.75 -3.12
C VAL A 1182 -0.11 -23.52 -4.01
N VAL A 1183 -0.36 -24.44 -4.94
CA VAL A 1183 -1.50 -24.33 -5.86
C VAL A 1183 -2.81 -24.56 -5.10
N ARG A 1184 -2.84 -25.46 -4.13
CA ARG A 1184 -3.98 -25.70 -3.24
C ARG A 1184 -4.34 -24.45 -2.44
N SER A 1185 -3.35 -23.75 -1.88
CA SER A 1185 -3.55 -22.47 -1.20
C SER A 1185 -4.13 -21.42 -2.13
N LEU A 1186 -3.54 -21.22 -3.32
CA LEU A 1186 -4.07 -20.29 -4.32
C LEU A 1186 -5.51 -20.64 -4.70
N LEU A 1187 -5.79 -21.92 -4.93
CA LEU A 1187 -7.11 -22.44 -5.27
C LEU A 1187 -8.11 -22.15 -4.15
N LYS A 1188 -7.76 -22.38 -2.88
CA LYS A 1188 -8.61 -22.02 -1.72
C LYS A 1188 -8.96 -20.55 -1.70
N HIS A 1189 -7.99 -19.67 -1.94
CA HIS A 1189 -8.21 -18.23 -1.96
C HIS A 1189 -9.10 -17.79 -3.14
N LEU A 1190 -8.84 -18.30 -4.36
CA LEU A 1190 -9.68 -18.03 -5.53
C LEU A 1190 -11.09 -18.60 -5.37
N PHE A 1191 -11.23 -19.80 -4.82
CA PHE A 1191 -12.52 -20.46 -4.60
C PHE A 1191 -13.36 -19.72 -3.55
N SER A 1192 -12.73 -19.33 -2.43
CA SER A 1192 -13.36 -18.46 -1.41
C SER A 1192 -13.86 -17.16 -2.02
N TYR A 1193 -13.02 -16.49 -2.82
CA TYR A 1193 -13.38 -15.25 -3.47
C TYR A 1193 -14.49 -15.43 -4.52
N ALA A 1194 -14.44 -16.50 -5.32
CA ALA A 1194 -15.43 -16.80 -6.35
C ALA A 1194 -16.82 -17.05 -5.77
N LEU A 1195 -16.89 -17.74 -4.63
CA LEU A 1195 -18.14 -18.06 -3.96
C LEU A 1195 -18.59 -16.96 -2.96
N GLY A 1196 -17.69 -16.05 -2.59
CA GLY A 1196 -17.97 -15.05 -1.56
C GLY A 1196 -18.27 -15.66 -0.20
N LYS A 1197 -17.57 -16.73 0.17
CA LYS A 1197 -17.64 -17.40 1.48
C LYS A 1197 -16.28 -17.94 1.90
N ASP A 1198 -16.08 -18.17 3.19
CA ASP A 1198 -14.87 -18.86 3.66
C ASP A 1198 -14.90 -20.35 3.28
N VAL A 1199 -13.73 -20.92 3.01
CA VAL A 1199 -13.59 -22.35 2.72
C VAL A 1199 -13.82 -23.15 4.01
N SER A 1200 -14.72 -24.12 3.95
CA SER A 1200 -15.03 -25.05 5.03
C SER A 1200 -14.44 -26.43 4.76
N PHE A 1201 -14.52 -27.34 5.75
CA PHE A 1201 -14.07 -28.72 5.57
C PHE A 1201 -14.90 -29.48 4.52
N HIS A 1202 -16.13 -29.03 4.23
CA HIS A 1202 -16.98 -29.65 3.21
C HIS A 1202 -16.48 -29.37 1.79
N ASP A 1203 -15.73 -28.28 1.60
CA ASP A 1203 -15.23 -27.86 0.29
C ASP A 1203 -13.87 -28.52 -0.04
N ASP A 1204 -13.19 -29.14 0.94
CA ASP A 1204 -11.85 -29.72 0.76
C ASP A 1204 -11.83 -30.85 -0.31
N GLU A 1205 -12.86 -31.70 -0.36
CA GLU A 1205 -12.95 -32.79 -1.35
C GLU A 1205 -13.04 -32.24 -2.79
N GLU A 1206 -13.83 -31.19 -3.00
CA GLU A 1206 -13.99 -30.53 -4.29
C GLU A 1206 -12.73 -29.78 -4.70
N ILE A 1207 -12.09 -29.07 -3.77
CA ILE A 1207 -10.80 -28.40 -3.98
C ILE A 1207 -9.72 -29.40 -4.37
N ASP A 1208 -9.64 -30.53 -3.68
CA ASP A 1208 -8.63 -31.57 -3.97
C ASP A 1208 -8.89 -32.22 -5.34
N SER A 1209 -10.16 -32.41 -5.72
CA SER A 1209 -10.55 -32.88 -7.06
C SER A 1209 -10.11 -31.89 -8.16
N ILE A 1210 -10.37 -30.59 -7.98
CA ILE A 1210 -9.93 -29.54 -8.91
C ILE A 1210 -8.40 -29.51 -9.00
N LEU A 1211 -7.69 -29.62 -7.88
CA LEU A 1211 -6.23 -29.66 -7.84
C LEU A 1211 -5.68 -30.80 -8.70
N GLN A 1212 -6.26 -32.01 -8.60
CA GLN A 1212 -5.85 -33.15 -9.45
C GLN A 1212 -6.09 -32.89 -10.94
N ALA A 1213 -7.23 -32.28 -11.30
CA ALA A 1213 -7.54 -31.95 -12.70
C ALA A 1213 -6.55 -30.92 -13.27
N VAL A 1214 -6.26 -29.87 -12.50
CA VAL A 1214 -5.34 -28.79 -12.85
C VAL A 1214 -3.89 -29.26 -12.95
N LYS A 1215 -3.49 -30.23 -12.11
CA LYS A 1215 -2.15 -30.84 -12.14
C LYS A 1215 -1.83 -31.50 -13.48
N ASN A 1216 -2.81 -32.14 -14.10
CA ASN A 1216 -2.68 -32.72 -15.44
C ASN A 1216 -2.45 -31.67 -16.53
N ASN A 1217 -2.82 -30.41 -16.26
CA ASN A 1217 -2.62 -29.25 -17.13
C ASN A 1217 -1.48 -28.34 -16.63
N GLU A 1218 -0.45 -28.88 -15.97
CA GLU A 1218 0.74 -28.12 -15.52
C GLU A 1218 0.43 -26.90 -14.62
N TYR A 1219 -0.66 -26.94 -13.86
CA TYR A 1219 -1.10 -25.85 -12.98
C TYR A 1219 -1.39 -24.52 -13.69
N ARG A 1220 -1.87 -24.56 -14.93
CA ARG A 1220 -2.17 -23.35 -15.73
C ARG A 1220 -3.29 -22.50 -15.10
N MET A 1221 -3.09 -21.19 -15.03
CA MET A 1221 -4.03 -20.27 -14.38
C MET A 1221 -5.44 -20.31 -14.97
N GLN A 1222 -5.60 -20.38 -16.29
CA GLN A 1222 -6.93 -20.43 -16.90
C GLN A 1222 -7.60 -21.79 -16.66
N SER A 1223 -6.83 -22.87 -16.49
CA SER A 1223 -7.37 -24.18 -16.08
C SER A 1223 -7.90 -24.13 -14.65
N ILE A 1224 -7.18 -23.48 -13.72
CA ILE A 1224 -7.66 -23.25 -12.35
C ILE A 1224 -8.99 -22.49 -12.37
N LEU A 1225 -9.03 -21.34 -13.06
CA LEU A 1225 -10.25 -20.52 -13.14
C LEU A 1225 -11.41 -21.30 -13.78
N PHE A 1226 -11.15 -22.04 -14.85
CA PHE A 1226 -12.15 -22.84 -15.54
C PHE A 1226 -12.74 -23.93 -14.63
N HIS A 1227 -11.91 -24.65 -13.89
CA HIS A 1227 -12.38 -25.70 -12.98
C HIS A 1227 -13.12 -25.14 -11.77
N ILE A 1228 -12.78 -23.93 -11.30
CA ILE A 1228 -13.57 -23.24 -10.27
C ILE A 1228 -14.98 -22.90 -10.80
N ILE A 1229 -15.08 -22.24 -11.97
CA ILE A 1229 -16.39 -21.83 -12.51
C ILE A 1229 -17.25 -23.00 -13.01
N SER A 1230 -16.63 -24.16 -13.25
CA SER A 1230 -17.32 -25.41 -13.63
C SER A 1230 -17.61 -26.31 -12.42
N SER A 1231 -17.23 -25.89 -11.21
CA SER A 1231 -17.38 -26.68 -10.00
C SER A 1231 -18.86 -26.79 -9.57
N PRO A 1232 -19.30 -27.95 -9.01
CA PRO A 1232 -20.60 -28.08 -8.37
C PRO A 1232 -20.96 -26.93 -7.42
N SER A 1233 -20.03 -26.46 -6.57
CA SER A 1233 -20.30 -25.34 -5.65
C SER A 1233 -20.56 -24.02 -6.37
N PHE A 1234 -19.96 -23.82 -7.55
CA PHE A 1234 -20.19 -22.63 -8.36
C PHE A 1234 -21.46 -22.73 -9.23
N LEU A 1235 -21.85 -23.94 -9.66
CA LEU A 1235 -23.00 -24.16 -10.56
C LEU A 1235 -24.31 -24.53 -9.87
N ASN A 1236 -24.29 -24.93 -8.60
CA ASN A 1236 -25.49 -25.38 -7.89
C ASN A 1236 -25.81 -24.53 -6.66
N THR A 1237 -27.08 -24.57 -6.27
CA THR A 1237 -27.56 -24.17 -4.96
C THR A 1237 -27.81 -25.43 -4.12
N GLN A 1238 -27.29 -25.48 -2.89
CA GLN A 1238 -27.69 -26.51 -1.92
C GLN A 1238 -29.10 -26.18 -1.41
N GLY A 1239 -30.06 -27.08 -1.66
CA GLY A 1239 -31.46 -26.89 -1.27
C GLY A 1239 -31.64 -26.86 0.25
N ALA A 1240 -32.56 -26.00 0.71
CA ALA A 1240 -32.92 -25.86 2.11
C ALA A 1240 -33.56 -27.15 2.65
N ASN A 1241 -33.07 -27.66 3.77
CA ASN A 1241 -33.87 -28.52 4.65
C ASN A 1241 -34.75 -27.58 5.50
N SER A 1242 -36.06 -27.57 5.27
CA SER A 1242 -37.06 -26.98 6.16
C SER A 1242 -37.29 -27.86 7.39
#